data_AF-A0A948VYF8-F1
#
_entry.id   AF-A0A948VYF8-F1
#
_cell.length_a   1.000
_cell.length_b   1.000
_cell.length_c   1.000
_cell.angle_alpha   90.00
_cell.angle_beta   90.00
_cell.angle_gamma   90.00
#
_symmetry.space_group_name_H-M   'P 1'
#
loop_
_entity.id
_entity.type
_entity.pdbx_description
1 polymer ?
#
loop_
_entity_poly.entity_id
_entity_poly.type
_entity_poly.pdbx_seq_one_letter_code
_entity_poly.pdbx_strand_id
1 'polypeptide(L)'
;PLPEVDRIAKLVPNIPGRPMTLAEAVEQVSELKKEYESSDHIRELIDTAIKMEGVVRNAGTHAAGVVISDRPLIEYLPLHRPTSNSEETPVKIVTQFEMGILENLKMLKVDFLGLATLTIMARACDLIQQRHGVKLNLDNIPTEDADTYSMLGEGNTAGVFQLEGSGMTRWLVQMKPTMLEHVIAMVALYRPGPMEFIPDYISRMHGESQAEYRHPSLEPIFRSTFGIPVYQEQLMRAAVELAGYTPSEADDLQRAISKKKKKEIEKHRGKFVAGATARGIPEKTAEAIYTDWEEFARYGFNKSHAADYGILAVQTAYLKRHYPAEYMTALLSVSKNQIEKVALYVAEARSMGLQVLPPDINASDLDFTIKLMADSQLQIADSQSQIASEMGEPPSAISHPSTALRASPPEAIRFGLGAVKNVGQGAVELILKARCAGSFTSLNDLARCVDLRAVGKRTLECLIKVGALDQFGRRAAMLAALERIVAVSAAHFRAEQMGQMSLFGGATGVSDSISLPDVPDLDSREQLNWERELLGLYVSEHPLTAHMATLSQIVSYFSGQLGEAAHQEKVRVAGMVANIRTHQTKTGNMMAFVTLEDIQGNIELVVFPRTWTRFEPILEVGQIIIGEGKVDAESSPPKVLVDNIWTDIELIVSAEKQKAQAKAAGTDSPKPAPPQGKKAAPPPKRVAEPIQNYAGTPASDAGAGEGETVPPPPEAFPPGWEEAHTGNGSCSARHSGNSYHNTSLAALPADRVGAALSSSKGAAQGLSAPASQPSEKTSSSAPLPVRASQPSGETSSSAPLLPRAPAPPLPRSSITPPATLDADHPPQMISVILRPSDDPARDYRRIQRLHGSFISYPGRDRFSLLIFENGHGHLIEFPNDTTHFCAELRGKLKDMVGEENIRIEPITYQ
;
A
#
# COMPACT_ATOMS: atom_id res chain seq x y z
N PRO A 1 17.14 -24.21 3.02
CA PRO A 1 16.11 -23.82 2.03
C PRO A 1 15.32 -22.54 2.40
N LEU A 2 14.61 -21.90 1.46
CA LEU A 2 13.95 -20.61 1.73
C LEU A 2 12.93 -20.64 2.88
N PRO A 3 12.01 -21.62 2.99
CA PRO A 3 11.06 -21.68 4.12
C PRO A 3 11.73 -21.89 5.49
N GLU A 4 12.88 -22.55 5.49
CA GLU A 4 13.69 -22.80 6.68
C GLU A 4 14.46 -21.54 7.11
N VAL A 5 15.04 -20.79 6.16
CA VAL A 5 15.69 -19.51 6.44
C VAL A 5 14.67 -18.47 6.91
N ASP A 6 13.48 -18.44 6.31
CA ASP A 6 12.34 -17.62 6.77
C ASP A 6 11.88 -18.00 8.18
N ARG A 7 11.79 -19.30 8.50
CA ARG A 7 11.53 -19.80 9.86
C ARG A 7 12.55 -19.27 10.88
N ILE A 8 13.85 -19.35 10.58
CA ILE A 8 14.91 -18.86 11.49
C ILE A 8 14.91 -17.33 11.59
N ALA A 9 14.73 -16.61 10.48
CA ALA A 9 14.67 -15.15 10.47
C ALA A 9 13.51 -14.61 11.33
N LYS A 10 12.36 -15.31 11.36
CA LYS A 10 11.20 -14.97 12.19
C LYS A 10 11.41 -15.13 13.70
N LEU A 11 12.48 -15.80 14.15
CA LEU A 11 12.86 -15.88 15.56
C LEU A 11 13.61 -14.63 16.06
N VAL A 12 14.08 -13.76 15.16
CA VAL A 12 14.83 -12.54 15.52
C VAL A 12 13.85 -11.41 15.93
N PRO A 13 13.91 -10.86 17.17
CA PRO A 13 12.93 -9.88 17.63
C PRO A 13 13.08 -8.50 16.97
N ASN A 14 12.25 -8.21 15.97
CA ASN A 14 12.17 -6.88 15.36
C ASN A 14 11.33 -5.92 16.24
N ILE A 15 11.96 -5.29 17.23
CA ILE A 15 11.32 -4.32 18.14
C ILE A 15 11.46 -2.90 17.56
N PRO A 16 10.36 -2.22 17.17
CA PRO A 16 10.44 -0.88 16.59
C PRO A 16 11.09 0.14 17.53
N GLY A 17 12.09 0.87 17.04
CA GLY A 17 12.84 1.87 17.81
C GLY A 17 13.86 1.31 18.80
N ARG A 18 13.98 -0.02 18.94
CA ARG A 18 15.09 -0.70 19.63
C ARG A 18 15.42 -2.01 18.89
N PRO A 19 16.02 -1.95 17.68
CA PRO A 19 16.47 -3.17 16.99
C PRO A 19 17.42 -3.94 17.91
N MET A 20 17.18 -5.25 18.03
CA MET A 20 18.06 -6.18 18.73
C MET A 20 19.13 -6.67 17.75
N THR A 21 20.39 -6.68 18.17
CA THR A 21 21.47 -7.27 17.36
C THR A 21 21.31 -8.78 17.26
N LEU A 22 21.81 -9.39 16.18
CA LEU A 22 21.79 -10.85 16.02
C LEU A 22 22.49 -11.59 17.19
N ALA A 23 23.54 -11.00 17.76
CA ALA A 23 24.21 -11.53 18.94
C ALA A 23 23.30 -11.50 20.20
N GLU A 24 22.67 -10.36 20.49
CA GLU A 24 21.67 -10.24 21.57
C GLU A 24 20.49 -11.22 21.37
N ALA A 25 20.06 -11.44 20.13
CA ALA A 25 18.96 -12.34 19.82
C ALA A 25 19.31 -13.81 20.12
N VAL A 26 20.53 -14.26 19.81
CA VAL A 26 21.01 -15.61 20.15
C VAL A 26 21.15 -15.80 21.67
N GLU A 27 21.43 -14.75 22.44
CA GLU A 27 21.45 -14.83 23.91
C GLU A 27 20.05 -14.81 24.54
N GLN A 28 19.14 -13.97 24.02
CA GLN A 28 17.86 -13.65 24.66
C GLN A 28 16.67 -14.49 24.16
N VAL A 29 16.73 -15.06 22.95
CA VAL A 29 15.66 -15.90 22.39
C VAL A 29 16.05 -17.38 22.48
N SER A 30 15.41 -18.09 23.41
CA SER A 30 15.67 -19.51 23.68
C SER A 30 15.49 -20.43 22.46
N GLU A 31 14.56 -20.10 21.55
CA GLU A 31 14.31 -20.88 20.33
C GLU A 31 15.42 -20.68 19.29
N LEU A 32 15.81 -19.43 19.03
CA LEU A 32 16.92 -19.11 18.13
C LEU A 32 18.24 -19.71 18.66
N LYS A 33 18.47 -19.62 19.97
CA LYS A 33 19.61 -20.25 20.65
C LYS A 33 19.63 -21.75 20.44
N LYS A 34 18.49 -22.43 20.60
CA LYS A 34 18.38 -23.88 20.40
C LYS A 34 18.68 -24.29 18.96
N GLU A 35 18.20 -23.55 17.96
CA GLU A 35 18.49 -23.81 16.54
C GLU A 35 19.98 -23.59 16.23
N TYR A 36 20.58 -22.51 16.75
CA TYR A 36 22.02 -22.20 16.67
C TYR A 36 22.91 -23.24 17.36
N GLU A 37 22.50 -23.76 18.52
CA GLU A 37 23.23 -24.82 19.21
C GLU A 37 23.07 -26.19 18.52
N SER A 38 21.89 -26.51 17.99
CA SER A 38 21.56 -27.86 17.48
C SER A 38 21.92 -28.15 16.02
N SER A 39 22.19 -27.12 15.19
CA SER A 39 22.52 -27.30 13.77
C SER A 39 23.75 -26.48 13.38
N ASP A 40 24.84 -27.16 13.01
CA ASP A 40 26.11 -26.51 12.66
C ASP A 40 25.99 -25.56 11.46
N HIS A 41 25.13 -25.86 10.48
CA HIS A 41 24.88 -24.97 9.34
C HIS A 41 24.06 -23.73 9.73
N ILE A 42 23.11 -23.84 10.68
CA ILE A 42 22.40 -22.68 11.22
C ILE A 42 23.35 -21.82 12.05
N ARG A 43 24.29 -22.45 12.78
CA ARG A 43 25.37 -21.75 13.50
C ARG A 43 26.25 -20.96 12.53
N GLU A 44 26.76 -21.59 11.49
CA GLU A 44 27.57 -20.96 10.43
C GLU A 44 26.83 -19.80 9.73
N LEU A 45 25.54 -19.99 9.42
CA LEU A 45 24.67 -18.96 8.83
C LEU A 45 24.56 -17.73 9.75
N ILE A 46 24.30 -17.94 11.04
CA ILE A 46 24.14 -16.85 12.02
C ILE A 46 25.49 -16.19 12.34
N ASP A 47 26.56 -16.97 12.53
CA ASP A 47 27.93 -16.45 12.70
C ASP A 47 28.41 -15.64 11.49
N THR A 48 27.92 -15.94 10.29
CA THR A 48 28.21 -15.15 9.08
C THR A 48 27.33 -13.90 9.03
N ALA A 49 26.05 -14.01 9.36
CA ALA A 49 25.13 -12.87 9.42
C ALA A 49 25.54 -11.82 10.45
N ILE A 50 26.01 -12.22 11.64
CA ILE A 50 26.56 -11.32 12.67
C ILE A 50 27.74 -10.49 12.13
N LYS A 51 28.62 -11.10 11.31
CA LYS A 51 29.76 -10.41 10.68
C LYS A 51 29.36 -9.45 9.55
N MET A 52 28.11 -9.54 9.06
CA MET A 52 27.54 -8.69 8.03
C MET A 52 26.52 -7.68 8.57
N GLU A 53 26.23 -7.71 9.88
CA GLU A 53 25.32 -6.78 10.54
C GLU A 53 25.87 -5.34 10.44
N GLY A 54 25.02 -4.38 10.04
CA GLY A 54 25.42 -2.99 9.79
C GLY A 54 26.08 -2.71 8.44
N VAL A 55 26.31 -3.70 7.58
CA VAL A 55 26.86 -3.47 6.22
C VAL A 55 25.80 -2.84 5.30
N VAL A 56 26.17 -1.79 4.57
CA VAL A 56 25.28 -1.10 3.62
C VAL A 56 25.04 -1.97 2.39
N ARG A 57 23.77 -2.31 2.12
CA ARG A 57 23.37 -3.16 0.99
C ARG A 57 23.38 -2.45 -0.37
N ASN A 58 22.82 -1.24 -0.44
CA ASN A 58 22.66 -0.45 -1.67
C ASN A 58 22.31 1.01 -1.34
N ALA A 59 22.56 1.92 -2.28
CA ALA A 59 22.07 3.30 -2.19
C ALA A 59 20.57 3.35 -2.53
N GLY A 60 19.76 3.75 -1.55
CA GLY A 60 18.32 4.02 -1.72
C GLY A 60 18.03 5.51 -1.79
N THR A 61 16.99 5.91 -2.54
CA THR A 61 16.47 7.28 -2.49
C THR A 61 15.63 7.46 -1.22
N HIS A 62 15.91 8.51 -0.43
CA HIS A 62 15.06 8.85 0.73
C HIS A 62 13.67 9.27 0.23
N ALA A 63 12.61 8.66 0.77
CA ALA A 63 11.23 8.81 0.28
C ALA A 63 10.57 10.19 0.55
N ALA A 64 11.34 11.24 0.84
CA ALA A 64 10.83 12.59 1.15
C ALA A 64 11.90 13.68 1.06
N GLY A 65 13.14 13.41 1.52
CA GLY A 65 14.16 14.42 1.74
C GLY A 65 14.74 15.02 0.46
N VAL A 66 14.43 16.29 0.22
CA VAL A 66 15.02 17.14 -0.82
C VAL A 66 16.04 18.07 -0.19
N VAL A 67 17.19 18.24 -0.86
CA VAL A 67 18.24 19.18 -0.46
C VAL A 67 18.20 20.40 -1.37
N ILE A 68 18.29 21.59 -0.77
CA ILE A 68 18.29 22.89 -1.45
C ILE A 68 19.60 23.61 -1.10
N SER A 69 20.19 24.29 -2.07
CA SER A 69 21.45 25.04 -1.94
C SER A 69 21.42 26.34 -2.75
N ASP A 70 22.23 27.33 -2.34
CA ASP A 70 22.41 28.61 -3.02
C ASP A 70 23.29 28.50 -4.28
N ARG A 71 24.04 27.41 -4.39
CA ARG A 71 24.95 27.07 -5.51
C ARG A 71 24.66 25.67 -6.06
N PRO A 72 25.24 25.29 -7.22
CA PRO A 72 25.20 23.92 -7.71
C PRO A 72 25.64 22.92 -6.64
N LEU A 73 24.81 21.89 -6.37
CA LEU A 73 25.04 20.91 -5.30
C LEU A 73 26.43 20.23 -5.36
N ILE A 74 27.02 20.11 -6.55
CA ILE A 74 28.35 19.55 -6.79
C ILE A 74 29.51 20.37 -6.16
N GLU A 75 29.28 21.63 -5.77
CA GLU A 75 30.25 22.40 -4.96
C GLU A 75 30.29 21.93 -3.49
N TYR A 76 29.22 21.28 -3.01
CA TYR A 76 29.04 20.90 -1.60
C TYR A 76 29.06 19.39 -1.36
N LEU A 77 28.51 18.59 -2.28
CA LEU A 77 28.29 17.16 -2.08
C LEU A 77 28.31 16.35 -3.39
N PRO A 78 28.76 15.08 -3.34
CA PRO A 78 28.70 14.19 -4.48
C PRO A 78 27.28 13.70 -4.76
N LEU A 79 26.93 13.59 -6.04
CA LEU A 79 25.62 13.16 -6.54
C LEU A 79 25.72 11.80 -7.22
N HIS A 80 24.61 11.05 -7.25
CA HIS A 80 24.44 9.89 -8.12
C HIS A 80 23.07 9.93 -8.82
N ARG A 81 22.89 9.04 -9.81
CA ARG A 81 21.59 8.80 -10.46
C ARG A 81 21.03 7.48 -9.93
N PRO A 82 19.72 7.37 -9.63
CA PRO A 82 19.11 6.09 -9.30
C PRO A 82 19.25 5.08 -10.46
N THR A 83 19.51 3.82 -10.14
CA THR A 83 19.66 2.74 -11.14
C THR A 83 18.38 1.94 -11.38
N SER A 84 17.36 2.11 -10.53
CA SER A 84 16.03 1.47 -10.65
C SER A 84 14.96 2.51 -10.96
N ASN A 85 14.01 2.16 -11.83
CA ASN A 85 12.84 2.98 -12.24
C ASN A 85 13.19 4.44 -12.62
N SER A 86 14.37 4.68 -13.19
CA SER A 86 14.91 6.02 -13.50
C SER A 86 14.25 6.72 -14.70
N GLU A 87 13.44 6.00 -15.48
CA GLU A 87 12.57 6.59 -16.51
C GLU A 87 11.20 7.00 -15.96
N GLU A 88 10.61 6.19 -15.07
CA GLU A 88 9.31 6.44 -14.41
C GLU A 88 9.39 7.49 -13.29
N THR A 89 10.52 7.55 -12.57
CA THR A 89 10.69 8.48 -11.46
C THR A 89 11.13 9.87 -11.93
N PRO A 90 10.50 10.96 -11.41
CA PRO A 90 10.93 12.32 -11.72
C PRO A 90 12.26 12.68 -11.03
N VAL A 91 12.62 11.98 -9.94
CA VAL A 91 13.84 12.21 -9.15
C VAL A 91 15.04 11.50 -9.81
N LYS A 92 15.64 12.15 -10.81
CA LYS A 92 16.75 11.58 -11.60
C LYS A 92 18.15 11.79 -11.00
N ILE A 93 18.24 12.49 -9.86
CA ILE A 93 19.47 12.89 -9.19
C ILE A 93 19.26 12.81 -7.67
N VAL A 94 20.23 12.24 -6.95
CA VAL A 94 20.22 12.10 -5.49
C VAL A 94 21.62 12.32 -4.90
N THR A 95 21.69 12.83 -3.67
CA THR A 95 22.93 12.91 -2.88
C THR A 95 23.49 11.51 -2.60
N GLN A 96 24.82 11.36 -2.56
CA GLN A 96 25.47 10.15 -2.03
C GLN A 96 25.66 10.22 -0.50
N PHE A 97 25.61 11.42 0.09
CA PHE A 97 25.66 11.62 1.54
C PHE A 97 24.30 11.38 2.19
N GLU A 98 24.32 10.62 3.30
CA GLU A 98 23.18 10.35 4.16
C GLU A 98 22.80 11.54 5.06
N MET A 99 21.59 11.49 5.65
CA MET A 99 20.97 12.59 6.41
C MET A 99 21.88 13.19 7.50
N GLY A 100 22.59 12.37 8.28
CA GLY A 100 23.48 12.85 9.33
C GLY A 100 24.68 13.65 8.82
N ILE A 101 25.18 13.35 7.62
CA ILE A 101 26.26 14.12 6.99
C ILE A 101 25.70 15.47 6.48
N LEU A 102 24.52 15.47 5.87
CA LEU A 102 23.85 16.68 5.38
C LEU A 102 23.52 17.67 6.51
N GLU A 103 23.08 17.17 7.67
CA GLU A 103 22.86 17.98 8.87
C GLU A 103 24.15 18.60 9.41
N ASN A 104 25.25 17.83 9.44
CA ASN A 104 26.57 18.35 9.85
C ASN A 104 27.13 19.39 8.87
N LEU A 105 26.86 19.24 7.57
CA LEU A 105 27.14 20.24 6.53
C LEU A 105 26.19 21.46 6.59
N LYS A 106 25.13 21.41 7.41
CA LYS A 106 24.07 22.43 7.54
C LYS A 106 23.34 22.73 6.23
N MET A 107 23.20 21.74 5.36
CA MET A 107 22.44 21.86 4.11
C MET A 107 20.95 22.09 4.43
N LEU A 108 20.27 22.92 3.64
CA LEU A 108 18.81 23.09 3.77
C LEU A 108 18.10 21.83 3.28
N LYS A 109 17.53 21.07 4.21
CA LYS A 109 16.67 19.91 3.93
C LYS A 109 15.20 20.32 4.04
N VAL A 110 14.37 19.85 3.10
CA VAL A 110 12.91 19.90 3.17
C VAL A 110 12.38 18.49 2.87
N ASP A 111 11.50 17.97 3.72
CA ASP A 111 10.88 16.65 3.52
C ASP A 111 9.51 16.80 2.85
N PHE A 112 9.34 16.25 1.65
CA PHE A 112 8.09 16.20 0.89
C PHE A 112 7.47 14.80 0.97
N LEU A 113 6.57 14.57 1.92
CA LEU A 113 5.96 13.25 2.14
C LEU A 113 4.74 13.03 1.23
N GLY A 114 4.75 11.94 0.46
CA GLY A 114 3.58 11.47 -0.29
C GLY A 114 2.56 10.76 0.60
N LEU A 115 1.62 11.51 1.20
CA LEU A 115 0.58 10.94 2.08
C LEU A 115 -0.68 10.56 1.31
N ALA A 116 -0.93 9.24 1.15
CA ALA A 116 -2.07 8.70 0.42
C ALA A 116 -3.45 9.21 0.91
N THR A 117 -3.58 9.53 2.20
CA THR A 117 -4.78 10.15 2.79
C THR A 117 -5.19 11.43 2.08
N LEU A 118 -4.24 12.29 1.72
CA LEU A 118 -4.54 13.56 1.04
C LEU A 118 -5.06 13.31 -0.38
N THR A 119 -4.56 12.26 -1.06
CA THR A 119 -5.08 11.82 -2.37
C THR A 119 -6.49 11.25 -2.26
N ILE A 120 -6.82 10.53 -1.18
CA ILE A 120 -8.17 10.04 -0.88
C ILE A 120 -9.12 11.22 -0.64
N MET A 121 -8.74 12.15 0.24
CA MET A 121 -9.55 13.33 0.58
C MET A 121 -9.78 14.23 -0.64
N ALA A 122 -8.75 14.49 -1.46
CA ALA A 122 -8.88 15.25 -2.69
C ALA A 122 -9.87 14.59 -3.67
N ARG A 123 -9.71 13.28 -3.94
CA ARG A 123 -10.62 12.53 -4.81
C ARG A 123 -12.05 12.48 -4.28
N ALA A 124 -12.24 12.35 -2.96
CA ALA A 124 -13.55 12.43 -2.34
C ALA A 124 -14.17 13.83 -2.54
N CYS A 125 -13.42 14.90 -2.29
CA CYS A 125 -13.88 16.28 -2.51
C CYS A 125 -14.23 16.56 -3.98
N ASP A 126 -13.44 16.03 -4.94
CA ASP A 126 -13.73 16.13 -6.38
C ASP A 126 -15.06 15.43 -6.75
N LEU A 127 -15.30 14.21 -6.22
CA LEU A 127 -16.54 13.48 -6.44
C LEU A 127 -17.75 14.19 -5.79
N ILE A 128 -17.57 14.74 -4.58
CA ILE A 128 -18.60 15.51 -3.86
C ILE A 128 -18.95 16.78 -4.63
N GLN A 129 -17.95 17.51 -5.13
CA GLN A 129 -18.14 18.69 -5.96
C GLN A 129 -18.85 18.38 -7.27
N GLN A 130 -18.56 17.23 -7.90
CA GLN A 130 -19.21 16.80 -9.15
C GLN A 130 -20.67 16.37 -8.96
N ARG A 131 -21.01 15.75 -7.82
CA ARG A 131 -22.33 15.11 -7.59
C ARG A 131 -23.29 15.97 -6.77
N HIS A 132 -22.81 16.62 -5.72
CA HIS A 132 -23.62 17.43 -4.80
C HIS A 132 -23.45 18.94 -5.00
N GLY A 133 -22.49 19.36 -5.83
CA GLY A 133 -22.14 20.77 -6.03
C GLY A 133 -21.40 21.42 -4.85
N VAL A 134 -21.18 20.70 -3.75
CA VAL A 134 -20.54 21.19 -2.53
C VAL A 134 -19.02 21.20 -2.69
N LYS A 135 -18.38 22.34 -2.41
CA LYS A 135 -16.92 22.49 -2.50
C LYS A 135 -16.24 22.26 -1.15
N LEU A 136 -15.72 21.05 -0.95
CA LEU A 136 -14.88 20.72 0.22
C LEU A 136 -13.38 20.77 -0.12
N ASN A 137 -12.56 21.10 0.87
CA ASN A 137 -11.09 21.05 0.85
C ASN A 137 -10.53 20.94 2.29
N LEU A 138 -9.21 20.80 2.43
CA LEU A 138 -8.55 20.65 3.74
C LEU A 138 -8.80 21.82 4.71
N ASP A 139 -9.09 23.01 4.19
CA ASP A 139 -9.31 24.22 4.99
C ASP A 139 -10.75 24.36 5.50
N ASN A 140 -11.72 23.61 4.93
CA ASN A 140 -13.15 23.82 5.19
C ASN A 140 -13.97 22.55 5.51
N ILE A 141 -13.40 21.35 5.47
CA ILE A 141 -14.07 20.15 6.00
C ILE A 141 -14.24 20.32 7.52
N PRO A 142 -15.47 20.26 8.06
CA PRO A 142 -15.72 20.47 9.49
C PRO A 142 -14.98 19.49 10.40
N THR A 143 -14.54 19.98 11.55
CA THR A 143 -14.09 19.15 12.68
C THR A 143 -15.20 18.98 13.72
N GLU A 144 -15.90 20.05 14.07
CA GLU A 144 -16.88 20.08 15.16
C GLU A 144 -18.27 19.52 14.76
N ASP A 145 -18.32 18.24 14.37
CA ASP A 145 -19.52 17.55 13.93
C ASP A 145 -19.90 16.36 14.83
N ALA A 146 -21.09 16.43 15.45
CA ALA A 146 -21.54 15.44 16.43
C ALA A 146 -21.80 14.04 15.82
N ASP A 147 -22.29 13.99 14.57
CA ASP A 147 -22.53 12.73 13.85
C ASP A 147 -21.22 11.98 13.55
N THR A 148 -20.17 12.72 13.18
CA THR A 148 -18.81 12.20 12.99
C THR A 148 -18.25 11.62 14.28
N TYR A 149 -18.43 12.29 15.41
CA TYR A 149 -18.00 11.77 16.71
C TYR A 149 -18.79 10.55 17.17
N SER A 150 -20.11 10.51 16.92
CA SER A 150 -20.94 9.32 17.15
C SER A 150 -20.40 8.14 16.35
N MET A 151 -20.12 8.31 15.05
CA MET A 151 -19.55 7.27 14.19
C MET A 151 -18.22 6.70 14.70
N LEU A 152 -17.37 7.54 15.31
CA LEU A 152 -16.12 7.09 15.93
C LEU A 152 -16.37 6.33 17.25
N GLY A 153 -17.35 6.75 18.05
CA GLY A 153 -17.80 6.04 19.27
C GLY A 153 -18.60 4.76 19.00
N GLU A 154 -19.18 4.61 17.81
CA GLU A 154 -19.80 3.38 17.30
C GLU A 154 -18.74 2.35 16.86
N GLY A 155 -17.49 2.76 16.64
CA GLY A 155 -16.40 1.89 16.19
C GLY A 155 -16.27 1.77 14.67
N ASN A 156 -17.00 2.58 13.90
CA ASN A 156 -17.02 2.55 12.44
C ASN A 156 -15.76 3.23 11.84
N THR A 157 -14.57 2.79 12.23
CA THR A 157 -13.28 3.47 11.97
C THR A 157 -12.46 2.90 10.80
N ALA A 158 -12.93 1.86 10.12
CA ALA A 158 -12.25 1.35 8.92
C ALA A 158 -12.17 2.45 7.83
N GLY A 159 -10.99 2.65 7.25
CA GLY A 159 -10.75 3.74 6.30
C GLY A 159 -10.57 5.13 6.91
N VAL A 160 -10.63 5.29 8.24
CA VAL A 160 -10.39 6.57 8.92
C VAL A 160 -8.91 6.71 9.27
N PHE A 161 -8.31 7.85 8.92
CA PHE A 161 -6.87 8.07 9.08
C PHE A 161 -6.43 7.99 10.55
N GLN A 162 -5.33 7.29 10.83
CA GLN A 162 -4.82 6.92 12.16
C GLN A 162 -5.74 6.03 13.03
N LEU A 163 -7.03 5.89 12.73
CA LEU A 163 -8.03 5.29 13.63
C LEU A 163 -8.49 3.87 13.25
N GLU A 164 -8.03 3.34 12.11
CA GLU A 164 -8.44 2.04 11.52
C GLU A 164 -8.01 0.77 12.30
N GLY A 165 -6.97 0.83 13.14
CA GLY A 165 -6.46 -0.36 13.82
C GLY A 165 -7.39 -0.88 14.92
N SER A 166 -7.73 -2.17 14.95
CA SER A 166 -8.78 -2.71 15.84
C SER A 166 -8.62 -2.41 17.34
N GLY A 167 -7.38 -2.32 17.85
CA GLY A 167 -7.13 -1.89 19.23
C GLY A 167 -7.36 -0.39 19.48
N MET A 168 -7.16 0.45 18.47
CA MET A 168 -7.52 1.87 18.45
C MET A 168 -9.05 2.02 18.37
N THR A 169 -9.70 1.27 17.47
CA THR A 169 -11.17 1.19 17.38
C THR A 169 -11.81 0.86 18.72
N ARG A 170 -11.32 -0.17 19.43
CA ARG A 170 -11.79 -0.53 20.78
C ARG A 170 -11.71 0.64 21.76
N TRP A 171 -10.59 1.36 21.79
CA TRP A 171 -10.44 2.51 22.69
C TRP A 171 -11.35 3.68 22.31
N LEU A 172 -11.65 3.89 21.02
CA LEU A 172 -12.62 4.91 20.58
C LEU A 172 -14.06 4.54 20.98
N VAL A 173 -14.45 3.26 20.88
CA VAL A 173 -15.76 2.75 21.36
C VAL A 173 -15.92 2.92 22.88
N GLN A 174 -14.85 2.69 23.65
CA GLN A 174 -14.85 2.93 25.09
C GLN A 174 -14.81 4.43 25.43
N MET A 175 -14.03 5.23 24.70
CA MET A 175 -13.88 6.66 24.92
C MET A 175 -15.15 7.43 24.60
N LYS A 176 -15.84 7.08 23.50
CA LYS A 176 -16.96 7.85 22.92
C LYS A 176 -16.56 9.32 22.75
N PRO A 177 -15.65 9.64 21.81
CA PRO A 177 -15.22 11.01 21.57
C PRO A 177 -16.41 11.92 21.24
N THR A 178 -16.24 13.23 21.46
CA THR A 178 -17.30 14.25 21.34
C THR A 178 -16.77 15.62 20.88
N MET A 179 -15.46 15.76 20.74
CA MET A 179 -14.74 16.97 20.35
C MET A 179 -13.34 16.60 19.84
N LEU A 180 -12.71 17.51 19.10
CA LEU A 180 -11.44 17.24 18.40
C LEU A 180 -10.31 16.84 19.37
N GLU A 181 -10.22 17.47 20.54
CA GLU A 181 -9.23 17.16 21.58
C GLU A 181 -9.24 15.69 22.02
N HIS A 182 -10.38 15.01 22.00
CA HIS A 182 -10.47 13.59 22.37
C HIS A 182 -9.76 12.72 21.33
N VAL A 183 -9.92 13.03 20.04
CA VAL A 183 -9.21 12.32 18.96
C VAL A 183 -7.71 12.64 18.98
N ILE A 184 -7.34 13.92 19.18
CA ILE A 184 -5.93 14.34 19.34
C ILE A 184 -5.28 13.61 20.54
N ALA A 185 -5.96 13.51 21.68
CA ALA A 185 -5.48 12.80 22.86
C ALA A 185 -5.32 11.30 22.60
N MET A 186 -6.27 10.67 21.90
CA MET A 186 -6.19 9.25 21.58
C MET A 186 -5.00 8.94 20.63
N VAL A 187 -4.82 9.74 19.55
CA VAL A 187 -3.61 9.66 18.69
C VAL A 187 -2.33 9.89 19.51
N ALA A 188 -2.38 10.79 20.51
CA ALA A 188 -1.26 11.08 21.39
C ALA A 188 -1.06 10.08 22.54
N LEU A 189 -1.96 9.11 22.78
CA LEU A 189 -1.84 8.09 23.84
C LEU A 189 -1.65 6.67 23.31
N TYR A 190 -2.19 6.33 22.13
CA TYR A 190 -2.16 4.97 21.58
C TYR A 190 -0.78 4.56 21.01
N ARG A 191 0.20 4.38 21.91
CA ARG A 191 1.52 3.77 21.64
C ARG A 191 2.07 3.02 22.86
N PRO A 192 3.03 2.07 22.70
CA PRO A 192 3.62 1.35 23.82
C PRO A 192 4.19 2.27 24.90
N GLY A 193 3.79 2.04 26.16
CA GLY A 193 3.93 2.99 27.26
C GLY A 193 2.60 3.68 27.58
N PRO A 194 2.32 4.89 27.07
CA PRO A 194 1.18 5.70 27.49
C PRO A 194 -0.21 5.13 27.17
N MET A 195 -0.32 4.01 26.45
CA MET A 195 -1.56 3.21 26.43
C MET A 195 -2.06 2.84 27.83
N GLU A 196 -1.17 2.71 28.81
CA GLU A 196 -1.51 2.43 30.21
C GLU A 196 -2.34 3.57 30.86
N PHE A 197 -2.29 4.79 30.33
CA PHE A 197 -3.06 5.93 30.82
C PHE A 197 -4.44 6.08 30.16
N ILE A 198 -4.77 5.29 29.12
CA ILE A 198 -6.05 5.42 28.40
C ILE A 198 -7.27 5.10 29.30
N PRO A 199 -7.28 4.06 30.15
CA PRO A 199 -8.39 3.80 31.07
C PRO A 199 -8.66 4.98 32.03
N ASP A 200 -7.60 5.51 32.65
CA ASP A 200 -7.66 6.69 33.52
C ASP A 200 -8.18 7.93 32.77
N TYR A 201 -7.75 8.14 31.52
CA TYR A 201 -8.22 9.25 30.70
C TYR A 201 -9.73 9.14 30.43
N ILE A 202 -10.21 7.97 30.03
CA ILE A 202 -11.63 7.72 29.73
C ILE A 202 -12.49 7.86 31.00
N SER A 203 -12.06 7.25 32.11
CA SER A 203 -12.81 7.29 33.38
C SER A 203 -12.97 8.73 33.92
N ARG A 204 -11.93 9.57 33.79
CA ARG A 204 -12.02 10.99 34.17
C ARG A 204 -12.80 11.83 33.16
N MET A 205 -12.72 11.50 31.87
CA MET A 205 -13.52 12.12 30.80
C MET A 205 -15.03 11.87 31.02
N HIS A 206 -15.41 10.68 31.47
CA HIS A 206 -16.80 10.31 31.77
C HIS A 206 -17.26 10.76 33.18
N GLY A 207 -16.35 11.31 33.99
CA GLY A 207 -16.63 11.83 35.34
C GLY A 207 -16.75 10.76 36.43
N GLU A 208 -16.42 9.51 36.13
CA GLU A 208 -16.41 8.39 37.08
C GLU A 208 -15.30 8.54 38.13
N SER A 209 -14.17 9.14 37.73
CA SER A 209 -13.03 9.48 38.58
C SER A 209 -12.67 10.96 38.47
N GLN A 210 -12.12 11.52 39.54
CA GLN A 210 -11.78 12.95 39.63
C GLN A 210 -10.35 13.21 39.17
N ALA A 211 -10.12 14.35 38.51
CA ALA A 211 -8.79 14.80 38.13
C ALA A 211 -8.05 15.42 39.34
N GLU A 212 -7.10 14.68 39.91
CA GLU A 212 -6.23 15.20 40.98
C GLU A 212 -5.07 16.05 40.41
N TYR A 213 -4.71 17.12 41.12
CA TYR A 213 -3.59 18.01 40.77
C TYR A 213 -2.69 18.22 41.98
N ARG A 214 -1.36 18.04 41.80
CA ARG A 214 -0.35 18.31 42.86
C ARG A 214 -0.40 19.75 43.41
N HIS A 215 -0.85 20.70 42.59
CA HIS A 215 -1.01 22.11 42.93
C HIS A 215 -2.10 22.75 42.06
N PRO A 216 -2.94 23.69 42.56
CA PRO A 216 -4.01 24.29 41.76
C PRO A 216 -3.56 24.95 40.45
N SER A 217 -2.34 25.50 40.41
CA SER A 217 -1.75 26.09 39.19
C SER A 217 -1.54 25.11 38.03
N LEU A 218 -1.69 23.79 38.25
CA LEU A 218 -1.65 22.79 37.17
C LEU A 218 -3.00 22.64 36.46
N GLU A 219 -4.13 22.95 37.10
CA GLU A 219 -5.46 22.79 36.49
C GLU A 219 -5.56 23.55 35.15
N PRO A 220 -5.17 24.83 35.02
CA PRO A 220 -5.28 25.55 33.75
C PRO A 220 -4.39 25.02 32.62
N ILE A 221 -3.52 24.05 32.88
CA ILE A 221 -2.56 23.46 31.94
C ILE A 221 -2.94 22.02 31.57
N PHE A 222 -3.47 21.24 32.53
CA PHE A 222 -3.78 19.82 32.38
C PHE A 222 -5.29 19.49 32.37
N ARG A 223 -6.18 20.48 32.54
CA ARG A 223 -7.64 20.27 32.50
C ARG A 223 -8.16 19.72 31.18
N SER A 224 -7.58 20.10 30.04
CA SER A 224 -7.92 19.54 28.71
C SER A 224 -7.45 18.10 28.50
N THR A 225 -6.77 17.51 29.48
CA THR A 225 -6.33 16.12 29.51
C THR A 225 -6.61 15.48 30.88
N PHE A 226 -7.62 15.98 31.59
CA PHE A 226 -8.12 15.43 32.85
C PHE A 226 -7.05 15.21 33.95
N GLY A 227 -6.09 16.13 34.03
CA GLY A 227 -4.96 16.07 34.97
C GLY A 227 -3.82 15.14 34.54
N ILE A 228 -3.99 14.36 33.48
CA ILE A 228 -2.97 13.46 32.93
C ILE A 228 -2.03 14.28 32.03
N PRO A 229 -0.70 14.21 32.18
CA PRO A 229 0.21 14.78 31.21
C PRO A 229 0.16 13.95 29.91
N VAL A 230 -0.01 14.62 28.76
CA VAL A 230 -0.06 13.96 27.43
C VAL A 230 0.90 14.63 26.44
N TYR A 231 1.07 15.95 26.55
CA TYR A 231 1.85 16.75 25.59
C TYR A 231 3.11 17.38 26.21
N GLN A 232 4.16 17.49 25.41
CA GLN A 232 5.41 18.18 25.75
C GLN A 232 5.17 19.67 26.04
N GLU A 233 4.29 20.30 25.27
CA GLU A 233 3.88 21.69 25.39
C GLU A 233 3.21 21.99 26.75
N GLN A 234 2.60 21.00 27.41
CA GLN A 234 2.07 21.17 28.77
C GLN A 234 3.20 21.33 29.79
N LEU A 235 4.31 20.59 29.66
CA LEU A 235 5.47 20.72 30.53
C LEU A 235 6.24 22.01 30.23
N MET A 236 6.36 22.40 28.95
CA MET A 236 6.92 23.70 28.58
C MET A 236 6.13 24.84 29.22
N ARG A 237 4.80 24.82 29.09
CA ARG A 237 3.90 25.80 29.69
C ARG A 237 4.00 25.80 31.21
N ALA A 238 4.04 24.63 31.85
CA ALA A 238 4.17 24.52 33.29
C ALA A 238 5.55 24.98 33.82
N ALA A 239 6.64 24.76 33.09
CA ALA A 239 7.95 25.29 33.46
C ALA A 239 7.98 26.84 33.43
N VAL A 240 7.30 27.46 32.46
CA VAL A 240 7.14 28.92 32.35
C VAL A 240 6.20 29.47 33.43
N GLU A 241 5.03 28.85 33.63
CA GLU A 241 4.00 29.34 34.58
C GLU A 241 4.34 29.04 36.05
N LEU A 242 4.79 27.83 36.39
CA LEU A 242 5.08 27.46 37.78
C LEU A 242 6.49 27.88 38.22
N ALA A 243 7.51 27.73 37.37
CA ALA A 243 8.91 27.95 37.75
C ALA A 243 9.60 29.15 37.09
N GLY A 244 8.91 29.89 36.21
CA GLY A 244 9.45 31.11 35.62
C GLY A 244 10.57 30.94 34.62
N TYR A 245 10.62 29.79 33.94
CA TYR A 245 11.46 29.62 32.76
C TYR A 245 11.10 30.65 31.67
N THR A 246 12.10 31.06 30.88
CA THR A 246 11.84 31.71 29.59
C THR A 246 11.41 30.67 28.54
N PRO A 247 10.76 31.08 27.43
CA PRO A 247 10.37 30.16 26.35
C PRO A 247 11.54 29.33 25.78
N SER A 248 12.75 29.91 25.69
CA SER A 248 13.94 29.20 25.21
C SER A 248 14.36 28.08 26.17
N GLU A 249 14.31 28.32 27.48
CA GLU A 249 14.74 27.34 28.48
C GLU A 249 13.71 26.22 28.67
N ALA A 250 12.43 26.50 28.36
CA ALA A 250 11.37 25.51 28.31
C ALA A 250 11.50 24.61 27.06
N ASP A 251 11.95 25.18 25.94
CA ASP A 251 12.31 24.44 24.72
C ASP A 251 13.59 23.61 24.91
N ASP A 252 14.61 24.10 25.63
CA ASP A 252 15.77 23.29 26.04
C ASP A 252 15.35 22.05 26.87
N LEU A 253 14.40 22.23 27.81
CA LEU A 253 13.80 21.13 28.56
C LEU A 253 13.05 20.15 27.63
N GLN A 254 12.25 20.64 26.68
CA GLN A 254 11.58 19.81 25.67
C GLN A 254 12.58 18.99 24.85
N ARG A 255 13.71 19.59 24.45
CA ARG A 255 14.77 18.92 23.69
C ARG A 255 15.51 17.88 24.53
N ALA A 256 15.75 18.15 25.82
CA ALA A 256 16.34 17.21 26.76
C ALA A 256 15.43 15.98 26.98
N ILE A 257 14.12 16.23 27.18
CA ILE A 257 13.05 15.23 27.27
C ILE A 257 12.98 14.37 25.99
N SER A 258 12.79 15.01 24.84
CA SER A 258 12.59 14.33 23.54
C SER A 258 13.79 13.49 23.12
N LYS A 259 15.02 13.96 23.41
CA LYS A 259 16.27 13.21 23.16
C LYS A 259 16.68 12.30 24.34
N LYS A 260 15.79 12.09 25.32
CA LYS A 260 15.93 11.20 26.49
C LYS A 260 17.24 11.41 27.27
N LYS A 261 17.73 12.65 27.30
CA LYS A 261 19.03 13.04 27.86
C LYS A 261 18.97 13.16 29.39
N LYS A 262 19.02 12.03 30.10
CA LYS A 262 18.98 11.98 31.59
C LYS A 262 19.83 13.08 32.27
N LYS A 263 21.10 13.26 31.86
CA LYS A 263 22.03 14.26 32.43
C LYS A 263 21.61 15.71 32.23
N GLU A 264 20.77 16.01 31.24
CA GLU A 264 20.23 17.36 31.02
C GLU A 264 18.92 17.55 31.77
N ILE A 265 18.04 16.53 31.79
CA ILE A 265 16.79 16.52 32.57
C ILE A 265 17.08 16.75 34.06
N GLU A 266 18.12 16.12 34.62
CA GLU A 266 18.54 16.32 36.01
C GLU A 266 18.95 17.77 36.31
N LYS A 267 19.60 18.48 35.38
CA LYS A 267 19.98 19.91 35.58
C LYS A 267 18.74 20.80 35.70
N HIS A 268 17.69 20.47 34.95
CA HIS A 268 16.43 21.21 34.99
C HIS A 268 15.65 20.99 36.29
N ARG A 269 15.84 19.86 36.99
CA ARG A 269 15.21 19.54 38.29
C ARG A 269 15.46 20.63 39.34
N GLY A 270 16.72 20.89 39.66
CA GLY A 270 17.09 21.91 40.65
C GLY A 270 16.63 23.32 40.28
N LYS A 271 16.68 23.67 38.98
CA LYS A 271 16.19 24.96 38.48
C LYS A 271 14.67 25.10 38.60
N PHE A 272 13.91 24.04 38.29
CA PHE A 272 12.46 24.03 38.43
C PHE A 272 12.03 24.17 39.89
N VAL A 273 12.61 23.38 40.80
CA VAL A 273 12.29 23.42 42.23
C VAL A 273 12.58 24.80 42.83
N ALA A 274 13.73 25.40 42.51
CA ALA A 274 14.07 26.75 42.97
C ALA A 274 13.10 27.82 42.43
N GLY A 275 12.78 27.77 41.14
CA GLY A 275 11.84 28.72 40.51
C GLY A 275 10.40 28.59 41.01
N ALA A 276 9.94 27.36 41.23
CA ALA A 276 8.61 27.07 41.78
C ALA A 276 8.49 27.51 43.25
N THR A 277 9.53 27.28 44.05
CA THR A 277 9.60 27.74 45.45
C THR A 277 9.61 29.27 45.52
N ALA A 278 10.35 29.94 44.64
CA ALA A 278 10.34 31.40 44.51
C ALA A 278 8.97 31.98 44.05
N ARG A 279 8.08 31.14 43.50
CA ARG A 279 6.69 31.49 43.14
C ARG A 279 5.64 30.99 44.14
N GLY A 280 6.07 30.52 45.32
CA GLY A 280 5.19 30.16 46.45
C GLY A 280 4.67 28.72 46.44
N ILE A 281 5.12 27.86 45.52
CA ILE A 281 4.81 26.43 45.55
C ILE A 281 5.72 25.78 46.61
N PRO A 282 5.20 24.99 47.57
CA PRO A 282 6.04 24.32 48.56
C PRO A 282 7.10 23.42 47.91
N GLU A 283 8.34 23.46 48.39
CA GLU A 283 9.48 22.73 47.82
C GLU A 283 9.19 21.24 47.58
N LYS A 284 8.60 20.57 48.58
CA LYS A 284 8.17 19.16 48.48
C LYS A 284 7.13 18.92 47.38
N THR A 285 6.25 19.89 47.12
CA THR A 285 5.27 19.83 46.02
C THR A 285 5.94 20.08 44.68
N ALA A 286 6.90 20.99 44.60
CA ALA A 286 7.69 21.25 43.40
C ALA A 286 8.58 20.04 43.02
N GLU A 287 9.20 19.37 43.99
CA GLU A 287 9.90 18.10 43.76
C GLU A 287 8.96 17.01 43.24
N ALA A 288 7.80 16.82 43.86
CA ALA A 288 6.83 15.80 43.44
C ALA A 288 6.35 16.04 41.99
N ILE A 289 6.02 17.29 41.64
CA ILE A 289 5.64 17.68 40.27
C ILE A 289 6.76 17.33 39.28
N TYR A 290 8.02 17.60 39.61
CA TYR A 290 9.12 17.29 38.71
C TYR A 290 9.39 15.78 38.59
N THR A 291 9.23 15.02 39.66
CA THR A 291 9.33 13.55 39.61
C THR A 291 8.26 12.94 38.70
N ASP A 292 7.01 13.42 38.77
CA ASP A 292 5.95 12.99 37.83
C ASP A 292 6.34 13.26 36.36
N TRP A 293 7.06 14.35 36.11
CA TRP A 293 7.52 14.72 34.77
C TRP A 293 8.67 13.85 34.25
N GLU A 294 9.52 13.26 35.09
CA GLU A 294 10.62 12.40 34.63
C GLU A 294 10.16 11.02 34.13
N GLU A 295 9.06 10.50 34.69
CA GLU A 295 8.42 9.30 34.18
C GLU A 295 7.67 9.61 32.88
N PHE A 296 6.87 10.68 32.87
CA PHE A 296 6.16 11.13 31.67
C PHE A 296 7.08 11.54 30.51
N ALA A 297 8.25 12.13 30.79
CA ALA A 297 9.21 12.58 29.78
C ALA A 297 9.64 11.50 28.78
N ARG A 298 9.51 10.21 29.15
CA ARG A 298 9.81 9.08 28.27
C ARG A 298 8.77 8.88 27.17
N TYR A 299 7.57 9.42 27.37
CA TYR A 299 6.34 9.12 26.65
C TYR A 299 5.61 10.34 26.08
N GLY A 300 5.91 11.56 26.55
CA GLY A 300 5.19 12.77 26.13
C GLY A 300 5.28 13.10 24.64
N PHE A 301 4.15 13.46 24.04
CA PHE A 301 4.02 13.69 22.60
C PHE A 301 4.07 15.18 22.23
N ASN A 302 4.39 15.50 20.97
CA ASN A 302 4.27 16.87 20.45
C ASN A 302 2.80 17.14 20.08
N LYS A 303 2.16 18.12 20.74
CA LYS A 303 0.75 18.46 20.50
C LYS A 303 0.51 18.95 19.08
N SER A 304 1.41 19.76 18.50
CA SER A 304 1.23 20.23 17.11
C SER A 304 1.05 19.07 16.12
N HIS A 305 1.97 18.10 16.12
CA HIS A 305 1.87 16.91 15.26
C HIS A 305 0.61 16.07 15.54
N ALA A 306 0.20 15.92 16.81
CA ALA A 306 -1.05 15.22 17.13
C ALA A 306 -2.29 16.00 16.67
N ALA A 307 -2.26 17.34 16.72
CA ALA A 307 -3.35 18.19 16.28
C ALA A 307 -3.53 18.11 14.76
N ASP A 308 -2.45 18.30 14.00
CA ASP A 308 -2.49 18.25 12.52
C ASP A 308 -3.02 16.89 12.01
N TYR A 309 -2.55 15.79 12.63
CA TYR A 309 -2.97 14.45 12.25
C TYR A 309 -4.36 14.09 12.81
N GLY A 310 -4.75 14.65 13.96
CA GLY A 310 -6.09 14.51 14.54
C GLY A 310 -7.16 15.25 13.74
N ILE A 311 -6.84 16.42 13.18
CA ILE A 311 -7.68 17.16 12.24
C ILE A 311 -7.92 16.29 11.00
N LEU A 312 -6.87 15.76 10.36
CA LEU A 312 -7.02 14.85 9.22
C LEU A 312 -7.84 13.59 9.56
N ALA A 313 -7.66 13.03 10.76
CA ALA A 313 -8.48 11.90 11.23
C ALA A 313 -9.98 12.27 11.28
N VAL A 314 -10.34 13.36 11.96
CA VAL A 314 -11.73 13.82 12.05
C VAL A 314 -12.29 14.22 10.67
N GLN A 315 -11.51 14.90 9.83
CA GLN A 315 -11.94 15.25 8.47
C GLN A 315 -12.19 14.01 7.59
N THR A 316 -11.38 12.95 7.70
CA THR A 316 -11.68 11.67 7.01
C THR A 316 -12.92 10.99 7.57
N ALA A 317 -13.16 11.06 8.88
CA ALA A 317 -14.37 10.54 9.50
C ALA A 317 -15.62 11.33 9.06
N TYR A 318 -15.53 12.66 8.93
CA TYR A 318 -16.61 13.51 8.42
C TYR A 318 -16.98 13.16 6.98
N LEU A 319 -15.97 13.06 6.10
CA LEU A 319 -16.20 12.67 4.70
C LEU A 319 -16.85 11.28 4.62
N LYS A 320 -16.43 10.32 5.46
CA LYS A 320 -17.04 9.00 5.54
C LYS A 320 -18.49 9.03 6.06
N ARG A 321 -18.81 9.82 7.09
CA ARG A 321 -20.15 9.91 7.69
C ARG A 321 -21.16 10.57 6.76
N HIS A 322 -20.78 11.67 6.11
CA HIS A 322 -21.71 12.52 5.34
C HIS A 322 -21.68 12.25 3.83
N TYR A 323 -20.59 11.71 3.28
CA TYR A 323 -20.42 11.42 1.85
C TYR A 323 -19.86 10.00 1.63
N PRO A 324 -20.56 8.95 2.12
CA PRO A 324 -20.02 7.60 2.20
C PRO A 324 -19.71 7.01 0.81
N ALA A 325 -20.55 7.26 -0.20
CA ALA A 325 -20.33 6.75 -1.56
C ALA A 325 -19.06 7.34 -2.19
N GLU A 326 -18.85 8.64 -2.04
CA GLU A 326 -17.69 9.38 -2.55
C GLU A 326 -16.41 9.02 -1.79
N TYR A 327 -16.47 9.00 -0.45
CA TYR A 327 -15.32 8.68 0.38
C TYR A 327 -14.87 7.23 0.17
N MET A 328 -15.79 6.26 0.22
CA MET A 328 -15.44 4.84 0.04
C MET A 328 -14.96 4.57 -1.40
N THR A 329 -15.52 5.23 -2.43
CA THR A 329 -15.02 5.11 -3.81
C THR A 329 -13.60 5.67 -3.94
N ALA A 330 -13.30 6.82 -3.33
CA ALA A 330 -11.96 7.40 -3.32
C ALA A 330 -10.94 6.52 -2.57
N LEU A 331 -11.33 6.02 -1.40
CA LEU A 331 -10.56 5.13 -0.54
C LEU A 331 -10.21 3.80 -1.25
N LEU A 332 -11.19 3.15 -1.86
CA LEU A 332 -11.02 1.93 -2.67
C LEU A 332 -10.11 2.19 -3.87
N SER A 333 -10.29 3.32 -4.57
CA SER A 333 -9.51 3.65 -5.77
C SER A 333 -8.03 3.92 -5.49
N VAL A 334 -7.70 4.62 -4.40
CA VAL A 334 -6.29 4.80 -3.98
C VAL A 334 -5.71 3.51 -3.40
N SER A 335 -6.54 2.66 -2.80
CA SER A 335 -6.13 1.39 -2.20
C SER A 335 -6.16 0.20 -3.16
N LYS A 336 -6.51 0.38 -4.44
CA LYS A 336 -6.83 -0.70 -5.40
C LYS A 336 -5.77 -1.79 -5.56
N ASN A 337 -4.49 -1.44 -5.33
CA ASN A 337 -3.35 -2.38 -5.42
C ASN A 337 -3.09 -3.14 -4.09
N GLN A 338 -3.82 -2.83 -3.02
CA GLN A 338 -3.71 -3.45 -1.69
C GLN A 338 -4.93 -4.35 -1.45
N ILE A 339 -4.88 -5.57 -2.01
CA ILE A 339 -5.99 -6.54 -2.06
C ILE A 339 -6.70 -6.73 -0.70
N GLU A 340 -5.94 -6.88 0.39
CA GLU A 340 -6.47 -7.04 1.76
C GLU A 340 -7.29 -5.83 2.23
N LYS A 341 -6.89 -4.60 1.85
CA LYS A 341 -7.64 -3.38 2.14
C LYS A 341 -8.86 -3.21 1.23
N VAL A 342 -8.77 -3.65 -0.03
CA VAL A 342 -9.93 -3.67 -0.92
C VAL A 342 -11.01 -4.59 -0.34
N ALA A 343 -10.65 -5.77 0.16
CA ALA A 343 -11.58 -6.64 0.88
C ALA A 343 -12.19 -5.97 2.13
N LEU A 344 -11.36 -5.39 3.01
CA LEU A 344 -11.82 -4.66 4.20
C LEU A 344 -12.78 -3.52 3.87
N TYR A 345 -12.43 -2.67 2.89
CA TYR A 345 -13.22 -1.49 2.55
C TYR A 345 -14.47 -1.82 1.71
N VAL A 346 -14.52 -2.96 1.02
CA VAL A 346 -15.77 -3.46 0.42
C VAL A 346 -16.69 -4.06 1.47
N ALA A 347 -16.17 -4.77 2.48
CA ALA A 347 -16.97 -5.22 3.61
C ALA A 347 -17.58 -4.02 4.37
N GLU A 348 -16.78 -2.97 4.62
CA GLU A 348 -17.25 -1.72 5.23
C GLU A 348 -18.26 -0.96 4.36
N ALA A 349 -18.06 -0.91 3.03
CA ALA A 349 -19.05 -0.31 2.14
C ALA A 349 -20.39 -1.07 2.22
N ARG A 350 -20.36 -2.41 2.25
CA ARG A 350 -21.55 -3.27 2.40
C ARG A 350 -22.24 -3.06 3.75
N SER A 351 -21.51 -2.98 4.87
CA SER A 351 -22.11 -2.73 6.20
C SER A 351 -22.74 -1.33 6.31
N MET A 352 -22.18 -0.33 5.61
CA MET A 352 -22.76 1.01 5.44
C MET A 352 -23.94 1.05 4.45
N GLY A 353 -24.36 -0.09 3.88
CA GLY A 353 -25.49 -0.18 2.95
C GLY A 353 -25.18 0.22 1.49
N LEU A 354 -23.91 0.41 1.13
CA LEU A 354 -23.47 0.65 -0.25
C LEU A 354 -23.25 -0.67 -0.97
N GLN A 355 -23.94 -0.90 -2.09
CA GLN A 355 -23.70 -2.08 -2.90
C GLN A 355 -22.38 -1.94 -3.66
N VAL A 356 -21.55 -3.00 -3.64
CA VAL A 356 -20.34 -3.07 -4.46
C VAL A 356 -20.52 -4.11 -5.55
N LEU A 357 -20.41 -3.68 -6.80
CA LEU A 357 -20.69 -4.45 -8.01
C LEU A 357 -19.41 -5.01 -8.63
N PRO A 358 -19.44 -6.21 -9.25
CA PRO A 358 -18.28 -6.82 -9.89
C PRO A 358 -17.69 -5.95 -11.02
N PRO A 359 -16.41 -6.16 -11.38
CA PRO A 359 -15.85 -5.55 -12.57
C PRO A 359 -16.65 -5.95 -13.81
N ASP A 360 -16.81 -5.04 -14.77
CA ASP A 360 -17.49 -5.29 -16.04
C ASP A 360 -16.78 -4.51 -17.15
N ILE A 361 -16.46 -5.15 -18.27
CA ILE A 361 -15.64 -4.54 -19.33
C ILE A 361 -16.33 -3.36 -20.04
N ASN A 362 -17.67 -3.28 -20.00
CA ASN A 362 -18.45 -2.18 -20.56
C ASN A 362 -18.71 -1.03 -19.57
N ALA A 363 -18.79 -1.31 -18.26
CA ALA A 363 -19.22 -0.34 -17.24
C ALA A 363 -18.14 0.08 -16.24
N SER A 364 -17.07 -0.71 -16.05
CA SER A 364 -15.95 -0.40 -15.13
C SER A 364 -14.89 0.46 -15.80
N ASP A 365 -14.28 1.36 -15.02
CA ASP A 365 -13.14 2.18 -15.45
C ASP A 365 -11.83 1.65 -14.82
N LEU A 366 -10.73 2.40 -14.91
CA LEU A 366 -9.44 1.98 -14.35
C LEU A 366 -9.45 1.91 -12.81
N ASP A 367 -10.20 2.82 -12.20
CA ASP A 367 -10.41 2.97 -10.75
C ASP A 367 -11.88 2.62 -10.41
N PHE A 368 -12.24 2.61 -9.13
CA PHE A 368 -13.63 2.37 -8.72
C PHE A 368 -14.49 3.59 -9.07
N THR A 369 -15.76 3.38 -9.42
CA THR A 369 -16.68 4.46 -9.81
C THR A 369 -18.06 4.31 -9.20
N ILE A 370 -18.69 5.42 -8.82
CA ILE A 370 -20.08 5.44 -8.37
C ILE A 370 -20.99 5.30 -9.61
N LYS A 371 -21.97 4.41 -9.55
CA LYS A 371 -23.06 4.29 -10.51
C LYS A 371 -24.39 4.52 -9.75
N LEU A 372 -25.32 5.22 -10.41
CA LEU A 372 -26.71 5.31 -9.96
C LEU A 372 -27.47 4.10 -10.51
N MET A 373 -28.22 3.40 -9.68
CA MET A 373 -29.13 2.34 -10.15
C MET A 373 -30.30 2.97 -10.91
N ALA A 374 -30.67 2.35 -12.04
CA ALA A 374 -31.94 2.63 -12.70
C ALA A 374 -33.05 1.74 -12.13
N ASP A 375 -34.30 2.21 -12.14
CA ASP A 375 -35.47 1.50 -11.58
C ASP A 375 -35.67 0.08 -12.17
N SER A 376 -35.20 -0.17 -13.39
CA SER A 376 -35.22 -1.48 -14.03
C SER A 376 -34.19 -2.47 -13.49
N GLN A 377 -33.10 -2.01 -12.86
CA GLN A 377 -32.13 -2.86 -12.17
C GLN A 377 -32.56 -3.14 -10.73
N LEU A 378 -33.24 -2.17 -10.09
CA LEU A 378 -33.93 -2.37 -8.82
C LEU A 378 -34.86 -3.58 -8.87
N GLN A 379 -35.73 -3.71 -9.89
CA GLN A 379 -36.65 -4.85 -9.99
C GLN A 379 -35.96 -6.23 -10.09
N ILE A 380 -34.73 -6.31 -10.62
CA ILE A 380 -33.97 -7.56 -10.70
C ILE A 380 -33.34 -7.90 -9.35
N ALA A 381 -32.79 -6.90 -8.66
CA ALA A 381 -32.29 -7.05 -7.28
C ALA A 381 -33.42 -7.36 -6.29
N ASP A 382 -34.58 -6.71 -6.45
CA ASP A 382 -35.78 -6.95 -5.64
C ASP A 382 -36.38 -8.33 -5.93
N SER A 383 -36.28 -8.84 -7.16
CA SER A 383 -36.65 -10.23 -7.45
C SER A 383 -35.76 -11.24 -6.70
N GLN A 384 -34.50 -10.88 -6.38
CA GLN A 384 -33.61 -11.72 -5.58
C GLN A 384 -33.81 -11.50 -4.06
N SER A 385 -34.16 -10.29 -3.62
CA SER A 385 -34.41 -9.98 -2.20
C SER A 385 -35.80 -10.42 -1.72
N GLN A 386 -36.83 -10.34 -2.58
CA GLN A 386 -38.20 -10.73 -2.22
C GLN A 386 -38.32 -12.23 -1.92
N ILE A 387 -37.54 -13.07 -2.60
CA ILE A 387 -37.42 -14.52 -2.33
C ILE A 387 -36.91 -14.79 -0.90
N ALA A 388 -36.12 -13.88 -0.31
CA ALA A 388 -35.74 -13.95 1.10
C ALA A 388 -36.81 -13.40 2.06
N SER A 389 -37.68 -12.49 1.58
CA SER A 389 -38.70 -11.82 2.40
C SER A 389 -40.00 -12.62 2.61
N GLU A 390 -40.36 -13.54 1.70
CA GLU A 390 -41.58 -14.36 1.84
C GLU A 390 -41.52 -15.38 3.01
N MET A 391 -40.38 -15.50 3.69
CA MET A 391 -40.18 -16.38 4.85
C MET A 391 -40.45 -15.71 6.22
N GLY A 392 -41.03 -14.50 6.22
CA GLY A 392 -42.01 -14.09 7.24
C GLY A 392 -41.54 -13.29 8.46
N GLU A 393 -41.93 -12.00 8.50
CA GLU A 393 -42.03 -11.20 9.72
C GLU A 393 -43.38 -10.44 9.80
N PRO A 394 -43.94 -10.21 11.01
CA PRO A 394 -44.93 -9.17 11.25
C PRO A 394 -44.23 -7.82 11.58
N PRO A 395 -44.76 -6.67 11.15
CA PRO A 395 -44.09 -5.38 11.34
C PRO A 395 -44.07 -4.95 12.82
N SER A 396 -42.87 -4.77 13.37
CA SER A 396 -42.67 -4.08 14.66
C SER A 396 -42.42 -2.58 14.44
N ALA A 397 -42.97 -1.74 15.32
CA ALA A 397 -43.00 -0.29 15.09
C ALA A 397 -42.01 0.45 16.00
N ILE A 398 -40.82 0.75 15.46
CA ILE A 398 -39.88 1.73 16.03
C ILE A 398 -39.57 2.77 14.95
N SER A 399 -39.87 4.04 15.23
CA SER A 399 -39.75 5.14 14.27
C SER A 399 -38.44 5.91 14.46
N HIS A 400 -37.53 5.83 13.48
CA HIS A 400 -36.34 6.69 13.43
C HIS A 400 -36.70 8.12 12.97
N PRO A 401 -36.43 9.17 13.77
CA PRO A 401 -36.78 10.54 13.41
C PRO A 401 -35.66 11.25 12.62
N SER A 402 -35.51 10.95 11.32
CA SER A 402 -34.76 11.80 10.38
C SER A 402 -35.25 11.64 8.92
N THR A 403 -36.53 11.92 8.69
CA THR A 403 -37.18 11.76 7.38
C THR A 403 -36.98 13.00 6.50
N ALA A 404 -35.73 13.32 6.15
CA ALA A 404 -35.40 14.60 5.49
C ALA A 404 -34.40 14.54 4.32
N LEU A 405 -33.87 13.38 3.91
CA LEU A 405 -32.96 13.28 2.75
C LEU A 405 -32.94 11.87 2.09
N ARG A 406 -34.03 11.49 1.41
CA ARG A 406 -34.04 10.40 0.41
C ARG A 406 -34.84 10.82 -0.83
N ALA A 407 -34.13 11.38 -1.81
CA ALA A 407 -34.64 11.74 -3.13
C ALA A 407 -33.68 11.32 -4.27
N SER A 408 -32.71 10.46 -3.96
CA SER A 408 -31.73 9.90 -4.89
C SER A 408 -32.01 8.41 -5.13
N PRO A 409 -31.77 7.88 -6.34
CA PRO A 409 -31.82 6.44 -6.59
C PRO A 409 -30.71 5.70 -5.82
N PRO A 410 -30.80 4.36 -5.66
CA PRO A 410 -29.76 3.59 -4.97
C PRO A 410 -28.39 3.77 -5.61
N GLU A 411 -27.37 3.92 -4.78
CA GLU A 411 -26.01 4.18 -5.24
C GLU A 411 -25.12 2.95 -5.02
N ALA A 412 -24.31 2.63 -6.02
CA ALA A 412 -23.47 1.44 -6.01
C ALA A 412 -22.06 1.74 -6.52
N ILE A 413 -21.05 1.15 -5.88
CA ILE A 413 -19.65 1.29 -6.28
C ILE A 413 -19.31 0.15 -7.25
N ARG A 414 -18.93 0.50 -8.49
CA ARG A 414 -18.46 -0.45 -9.50
C ARG A 414 -16.96 -0.70 -9.33
N PHE A 415 -16.55 -1.97 -9.27
CA PHE A 415 -15.12 -2.36 -9.21
C PHE A 415 -14.33 -1.79 -10.39
N GLY A 416 -13.13 -1.27 -10.14
CA GLY A 416 -12.21 -0.84 -11.20
C GLY A 416 -11.50 -2.03 -11.87
N LEU A 417 -11.33 -2.01 -13.20
CA LEU A 417 -10.58 -3.03 -13.93
C LEU A 417 -9.11 -3.09 -13.51
N GLY A 418 -8.53 -1.94 -13.12
CA GLY A 418 -7.17 -1.84 -12.57
C GLY A 418 -7.03 -2.22 -11.10
N ALA A 419 -8.08 -2.75 -10.46
CA ALA A 419 -8.02 -3.36 -9.13
C ALA A 419 -7.88 -4.90 -9.18
N VAL A 420 -7.97 -5.49 -10.38
CA VAL A 420 -7.88 -6.94 -10.58
C VAL A 420 -6.41 -7.37 -10.60
N LYS A 421 -6.05 -8.36 -9.77
CA LYS A 421 -4.68 -8.90 -9.70
C LYS A 421 -4.24 -9.44 -11.08
N ASN A 422 -3.01 -9.11 -11.47
CA ASN A 422 -2.42 -9.40 -12.80
C ASN A 422 -3.06 -8.65 -13.99
N VAL A 423 -3.82 -7.58 -13.75
CA VAL A 423 -4.34 -6.68 -14.79
C VAL A 423 -3.55 -5.36 -14.76
N GLY A 424 -2.70 -5.14 -15.76
CA GLY A 424 -1.85 -3.95 -15.83
C GLY A 424 -2.60 -2.71 -16.32
N GLN A 425 -2.26 -1.52 -15.81
CA GLN A 425 -2.92 -0.26 -16.17
C GLN A 425 -2.95 -0.02 -17.69
N GLY A 426 -1.84 -0.18 -18.40
CA GLY A 426 -1.79 0.00 -19.85
C GLY A 426 -2.71 -0.97 -20.64
N ALA A 427 -2.94 -2.18 -20.12
CA ALA A 427 -3.86 -3.14 -20.71
C ALA A 427 -5.33 -2.69 -20.55
N VAL A 428 -5.66 -2.07 -19.40
CA VAL A 428 -6.97 -1.44 -19.17
C VAL A 428 -7.14 -0.20 -20.04
N GLU A 429 -6.13 0.66 -20.16
CA GLU A 429 -6.19 1.87 -20.99
C GLU A 429 -6.46 1.54 -22.47
N LEU A 430 -5.92 0.44 -23.00
CA LEU A 430 -6.25 -0.06 -24.35
C LEU A 430 -7.73 -0.42 -24.49
N ILE A 431 -8.30 -1.13 -23.51
CA ILE A 431 -9.72 -1.50 -23.48
C ILE A 431 -10.60 -0.25 -23.40
N LEU A 432 -10.33 0.66 -22.47
CA LEU A 432 -11.10 1.89 -22.27
C LEU A 432 -11.06 2.79 -23.52
N LYS A 433 -9.89 2.93 -24.15
CA LYS A 433 -9.71 3.72 -25.38
C LYS A 433 -10.51 3.18 -26.56
N ALA A 434 -10.62 1.85 -26.69
CA ALA A 434 -11.47 1.24 -27.71
C ALA A 434 -12.96 1.44 -27.39
N ARG A 435 -13.35 1.30 -26.11
CA ARG A 435 -14.72 1.51 -25.64
C ARG A 435 -15.24 2.95 -25.83
N CYS A 436 -14.37 3.93 -26.09
CA CYS A 436 -14.78 5.26 -26.50
C CYS A 436 -15.60 5.30 -27.81
N ALA A 437 -15.56 4.24 -28.63
CA ALA A 437 -16.43 4.10 -29.81
C ALA A 437 -17.83 3.53 -29.49
N GLY A 438 -18.02 2.93 -28.31
CA GLY A 438 -19.26 2.28 -27.88
C GLY A 438 -19.00 1.08 -26.95
N SER A 439 -20.06 0.59 -26.30
CA SER A 439 -20.01 -0.65 -25.54
C SER A 439 -19.80 -1.85 -26.46
N PHE A 440 -18.89 -2.76 -26.09
CA PHE A 440 -18.62 -3.98 -26.84
C PHE A 440 -19.85 -4.90 -26.79
N THR A 441 -20.27 -5.39 -27.96
CA THR A 441 -21.48 -6.22 -28.13
C THR A 441 -21.22 -7.73 -28.05
N SER A 442 -19.98 -8.17 -28.27
CA SER A 442 -19.58 -9.58 -28.25
C SER A 442 -18.06 -9.75 -28.17
N LEU A 443 -17.57 -10.98 -27.95
CA LEU A 443 -16.13 -11.29 -28.06
C LEU A 443 -15.56 -10.99 -29.45
N ASN A 444 -16.35 -11.13 -30.51
CA ASN A 444 -15.94 -10.81 -31.89
C ASN A 444 -15.75 -9.30 -32.09
N ASP A 445 -16.57 -8.51 -31.41
CA ASP A 445 -16.52 -7.04 -31.42
C ASP A 445 -15.32 -6.54 -30.60
N LEU A 446 -15.15 -7.06 -29.38
CA LEU A 446 -13.99 -6.81 -28.52
C LEU A 446 -12.67 -7.17 -29.22
N ALA A 447 -12.58 -8.32 -29.88
CA ALA A 447 -11.38 -8.78 -30.58
C ALA A 447 -11.02 -7.94 -31.82
N ARG A 448 -11.99 -7.22 -32.40
CA ARG A 448 -11.77 -6.27 -33.51
C ARG A 448 -11.38 -4.88 -33.02
N CYS A 449 -11.97 -4.44 -31.91
CA CYS A 449 -11.75 -3.10 -31.37
C CYS A 449 -10.50 -2.99 -30.48
N VAL A 450 -10.02 -4.09 -29.88
CA VAL A 450 -8.88 -4.13 -28.96
C VAL A 450 -7.84 -5.14 -29.45
N ASP A 451 -6.56 -4.75 -29.51
CA ASP A 451 -5.46 -5.68 -29.76
C ASP A 451 -5.19 -6.53 -28.51
N LEU A 452 -5.79 -7.71 -28.49
CA LEU A 452 -5.75 -8.63 -27.34
C LEU A 452 -4.35 -9.20 -27.08
N ARG A 453 -3.40 -9.05 -28.02
CA ARG A 453 -1.98 -9.37 -27.79
C ARG A 453 -1.33 -8.36 -26.83
N ALA A 454 -1.66 -7.09 -26.99
CA ALA A 454 -1.13 -5.99 -26.17
C ALA A 454 -1.81 -5.90 -24.80
N VAL A 455 -3.08 -6.34 -24.69
CA VAL A 455 -3.74 -6.58 -23.40
C VAL A 455 -3.10 -7.75 -22.66
N GLY A 456 -2.74 -8.82 -23.38
CA GLY A 456 -2.00 -9.96 -22.85
C GLY A 456 -2.88 -11.08 -22.29
N LYS A 457 -2.50 -12.34 -22.60
CA LYS A 457 -3.29 -13.54 -22.26
C LYS A 457 -3.62 -13.66 -20.77
N ARG A 458 -2.66 -13.40 -19.86
CA ARG A 458 -2.86 -13.53 -18.41
C ARG A 458 -3.85 -12.49 -17.86
N THR A 459 -3.81 -11.26 -18.37
CA THR A 459 -4.78 -10.22 -18.03
C THR A 459 -6.19 -10.61 -18.49
N LEU A 460 -6.34 -11.13 -19.70
CA LEU A 460 -7.63 -11.63 -20.20
C LEU A 460 -8.15 -12.85 -19.42
N GLU A 461 -7.27 -13.79 -19.06
CA GLU A 461 -7.61 -14.91 -18.17
C GLU A 461 -8.16 -14.40 -16.83
N CYS A 462 -7.48 -13.45 -16.18
CA CYS A 462 -7.93 -12.88 -14.91
C CYS A 462 -9.26 -12.12 -15.06
N LEU A 463 -9.44 -11.31 -16.11
CA LEU A 463 -10.70 -10.59 -16.38
C LEU A 463 -11.88 -11.54 -16.62
N ILE A 464 -11.68 -12.67 -17.31
CA ILE A 464 -12.71 -13.71 -17.47
C ILE A 464 -13.02 -14.36 -16.12
N LYS A 465 -12.00 -14.72 -15.33
CA LYS A 465 -12.19 -15.41 -14.03
C LYS A 465 -12.99 -14.60 -13.02
N VAL A 466 -12.83 -13.27 -13.00
CA VAL A 466 -13.55 -12.34 -12.10
C VAL A 466 -14.89 -11.83 -12.67
N GLY A 467 -15.35 -12.39 -13.79
CA GLY A 467 -16.67 -12.10 -14.36
C GLY A 467 -16.78 -10.86 -15.24
N ALA A 468 -15.68 -10.14 -15.49
CA ALA A 468 -15.72 -8.88 -16.25
C ALA A 468 -16.13 -9.05 -17.73
N LEU A 469 -16.25 -10.28 -18.22
CA LEU A 469 -16.70 -10.62 -19.58
C LEU A 469 -17.99 -11.48 -19.60
N ASP A 470 -18.65 -11.74 -18.45
CA ASP A 470 -19.76 -12.70 -18.34
C ASP A 470 -20.94 -12.41 -19.27
N GLN A 471 -21.16 -11.13 -19.62
CA GLN A 471 -22.14 -10.69 -20.63
C GLN A 471 -21.93 -11.31 -22.03
N PHE A 472 -20.78 -11.91 -22.34
CA PHE A 472 -20.49 -12.55 -23.63
C PHE A 472 -20.59 -14.08 -23.63
N GLY A 473 -20.76 -14.72 -22.47
CA GLY A 473 -20.79 -16.18 -22.35
C GLY A 473 -20.21 -16.69 -21.03
N ARG A 474 -20.22 -18.02 -20.85
CA ARG A 474 -19.81 -18.65 -19.60
C ARG A 474 -18.29 -18.65 -19.42
N ARG A 475 -17.80 -18.36 -18.20
CA ARG A 475 -16.36 -18.28 -17.86
C ARG A 475 -15.55 -19.48 -18.36
N ALA A 476 -16.07 -20.71 -18.16
CA ALA A 476 -15.46 -21.96 -18.61
C ALA A 476 -15.16 -21.98 -20.13
N ALA A 477 -16.17 -21.67 -20.94
CA ALA A 477 -16.07 -21.68 -22.39
C ALA A 477 -15.14 -20.57 -22.92
N MET A 478 -15.15 -19.40 -22.28
CA MET A 478 -14.25 -18.28 -22.63
C MET A 478 -12.78 -18.60 -22.29
N LEU A 479 -12.51 -19.27 -21.16
CA LEU A 479 -11.16 -19.75 -20.82
C LEU A 479 -10.67 -20.81 -21.80
N ALA A 480 -11.51 -21.79 -22.15
CA ALA A 480 -11.18 -22.80 -23.16
C ALA A 480 -10.93 -22.20 -24.55
N ALA A 481 -11.63 -21.11 -24.90
CA ALA A 481 -11.47 -20.39 -26.16
C ALA A 481 -10.32 -19.35 -26.16
N LEU A 482 -9.63 -19.11 -25.04
CA LEU A 482 -8.77 -17.93 -24.85
C LEU A 482 -7.67 -17.77 -25.92
N GLU A 483 -7.00 -18.85 -26.32
CA GLU A 483 -6.00 -18.81 -27.40
C GLU A 483 -6.62 -18.40 -28.75
N ARG A 484 -7.82 -18.91 -29.06
CA ARG A 484 -8.54 -18.57 -30.28
C ARG A 484 -9.01 -17.11 -30.27
N ILE A 485 -9.45 -16.61 -29.10
CA ILE A 485 -9.86 -15.22 -28.91
C ILE A 485 -8.69 -14.26 -29.24
N VAL A 486 -7.50 -14.53 -28.67
CA VAL A 486 -6.28 -13.76 -28.96
C VAL A 486 -5.83 -13.93 -30.41
N ALA A 487 -5.90 -15.14 -30.98
CA ALA A 487 -5.50 -15.41 -32.36
C ALA A 487 -6.38 -14.70 -33.41
N VAL A 488 -7.69 -14.58 -33.19
CA VAL A 488 -8.61 -13.85 -34.08
C VAL A 488 -8.34 -12.35 -34.03
N SER A 489 -8.16 -11.77 -32.84
CA SER A 489 -7.72 -10.37 -32.70
C SER A 489 -6.39 -10.12 -33.40
N ALA A 490 -5.40 -11.00 -33.17
CA ALA A 490 -4.10 -10.96 -33.82
C ALA A 490 -4.18 -11.09 -35.35
N ALA A 491 -5.23 -11.71 -35.92
CA ALA A 491 -5.46 -11.77 -37.36
C ALA A 491 -6.03 -10.45 -37.89
N HIS A 492 -7.09 -9.92 -37.26
CA HIS A 492 -7.71 -8.65 -37.65
C HIS A 492 -6.72 -7.47 -37.64
N PHE A 493 -5.97 -7.27 -36.55
CA PHE A 493 -4.99 -6.18 -36.45
C PHE A 493 -3.80 -6.34 -37.41
N ARG A 494 -3.47 -7.57 -37.86
CA ARG A 494 -2.47 -7.77 -38.93
C ARG A 494 -3.03 -7.40 -40.31
N ALA A 495 -4.27 -7.78 -40.63
CA ALA A 495 -4.90 -7.44 -41.90
C ALA A 495 -5.04 -5.91 -42.07
N GLU A 496 -5.44 -5.21 -41.01
CA GLU A 496 -5.50 -3.74 -40.97
C GLU A 496 -4.12 -3.11 -41.17
N GLN A 497 -3.10 -3.55 -40.43
CA GLN A 497 -1.71 -3.07 -40.58
C GLN A 497 -1.13 -3.31 -41.98
N MET A 498 -1.58 -4.35 -42.68
CA MET A 498 -1.19 -4.65 -44.07
C MET A 498 -2.03 -3.88 -45.11
N GLY A 499 -2.96 -3.03 -44.68
CA GLY A 499 -3.87 -2.28 -45.58
C GLY A 499 -4.87 -3.17 -46.31
N GLN A 500 -5.02 -4.43 -45.89
CA GLN A 500 -5.79 -5.44 -46.61
C GLN A 500 -7.23 -5.48 -46.09
N MET A 501 -8.13 -4.75 -46.75
CA MET A 501 -9.57 -4.86 -46.49
C MET A 501 -10.01 -6.32 -46.71
N SER A 502 -10.66 -6.93 -45.70
CA SER A 502 -11.07 -8.34 -45.75
C SER A 502 -12.30 -8.56 -46.65
N LEU A 503 -12.07 -8.50 -47.96
CA LEU A 503 -13.01 -8.97 -48.98
C LEU A 503 -12.78 -10.44 -49.37
N PHE A 504 -11.63 -11.00 -48.96
CA PHE A 504 -11.20 -12.38 -49.23
C PHE A 504 -10.49 -12.99 -47.99
N GLY A 505 -11.17 -13.06 -46.85
CA GLY A 505 -10.65 -13.56 -45.56
C GLY A 505 -10.25 -15.05 -45.49
N GLY A 506 -10.00 -15.71 -46.63
CA GLY A 506 -9.64 -17.14 -46.69
C GLY A 506 -8.14 -17.45 -46.57
N ALA A 507 -7.26 -16.44 -46.67
CA ALA A 507 -5.83 -16.66 -46.87
C ALA A 507 -5.03 -17.10 -45.62
N THR A 508 -5.59 -17.01 -44.42
CA THR A 508 -4.89 -17.22 -43.14
C THR A 508 -5.27 -18.51 -42.41
N GLY A 509 -6.30 -19.22 -42.85
CA GLY A 509 -6.81 -20.45 -42.22
C GLY A 509 -7.48 -20.29 -40.85
N VAL A 510 -7.45 -19.09 -40.25
CA VAL A 510 -8.17 -18.76 -39.02
C VAL A 510 -9.54 -18.23 -39.38
N SER A 511 -10.61 -18.80 -38.81
CA SER A 511 -11.97 -18.29 -39.03
C SER A 511 -12.12 -16.89 -38.40
N ASP A 512 -12.60 -15.91 -39.17
CA ASP A 512 -12.91 -14.51 -38.75
C ASP A 512 -13.99 -14.37 -37.66
N SER A 513 -14.39 -15.48 -37.04
CA SER A 513 -15.37 -15.57 -35.95
C SER A 513 -14.86 -16.48 -34.82
N ILE A 514 -14.83 -15.91 -33.61
CA ILE A 514 -14.78 -16.63 -32.34
C ILE A 514 -16.12 -17.37 -32.17
N SER A 515 -16.03 -18.68 -31.99
CA SER A 515 -17.11 -19.53 -31.48
C SER A 515 -16.63 -20.11 -30.17
N LEU A 516 -17.45 -20.04 -29.13
CA LEU A 516 -17.17 -20.69 -27.86
C LEU A 516 -17.41 -22.21 -27.99
N PRO A 517 -16.59 -23.06 -27.34
CA PRO A 517 -16.86 -24.49 -27.24
C PRO A 517 -17.97 -24.75 -26.21
N ASP A 518 -18.75 -25.81 -26.43
CA ASP A 518 -19.61 -26.36 -25.39
C ASP A 518 -18.74 -27.16 -24.41
N VAL A 519 -18.76 -26.79 -23.13
CA VAL A 519 -17.97 -27.37 -22.05
C VAL A 519 -18.79 -27.41 -20.77
N PRO A 520 -18.56 -28.38 -19.87
CA PRO A 520 -19.18 -28.37 -18.54
C PRO A 520 -18.89 -27.06 -17.79
N ASP A 521 -19.88 -26.58 -17.05
CA ASP A 521 -19.71 -25.41 -16.20
C ASP A 521 -18.83 -25.73 -14.99
N LEU A 522 -18.09 -24.71 -14.53
CA LEU A 522 -17.19 -24.81 -13.38
C LEU A 522 -17.97 -24.85 -12.08
N ASP A 523 -17.49 -25.63 -11.11
CA ASP A 523 -17.97 -25.57 -9.73
C ASP A 523 -17.98 -24.12 -9.24
N SER A 524 -19.11 -23.66 -8.68
CA SER A 524 -19.26 -22.34 -8.08
C SER A 524 -18.15 -22.08 -7.05
N ARG A 525 -17.70 -23.10 -6.31
CA ARG A 525 -16.58 -22.97 -5.36
C ARG A 525 -15.25 -22.64 -6.04
N GLU A 526 -15.00 -23.11 -7.27
CA GLU A 526 -13.80 -22.76 -8.03
C GLU A 526 -13.88 -21.30 -8.51
N GLN A 527 -15.03 -20.89 -9.03
CA GLN A 527 -15.27 -19.50 -9.49
C GLN A 527 -15.12 -18.49 -8.33
N LEU A 528 -15.71 -18.79 -7.18
CA LEU A 528 -15.58 -17.99 -5.96
C LEU A 528 -14.14 -17.97 -5.43
N ASN A 529 -13.39 -19.08 -5.52
CA ASN A 529 -11.97 -19.09 -5.17
C ASN A 529 -11.14 -18.15 -6.08
N TRP A 530 -11.44 -18.05 -7.37
CA TRP A 530 -10.77 -17.09 -8.25
C TRP A 530 -11.11 -15.64 -7.92
N GLU A 531 -12.35 -15.33 -7.53
CA GLU A 531 -12.72 -14.00 -7.06
C GLU A 531 -11.92 -13.62 -5.80
N ARG A 532 -11.83 -14.52 -4.81
CA ARG A 532 -10.95 -14.31 -3.64
C ARG A 532 -9.48 -14.16 -4.04
N GLU A 533 -8.96 -14.97 -4.96
CA GLU A 533 -7.54 -14.94 -5.35
C GLU A 533 -7.14 -13.68 -6.14
N LEU A 534 -8.08 -13.12 -6.92
CA LEU A 534 -7.83 -12.04 -7.88
C LEU A 534 -8.41 -10.67 -7.49
N LEU A 535 -9.45 -10.62 -6.66
CA LEU A 535 -10.07 -9.40 -6.12
C LEU A 535 -9.85 -9.24 -4.61
N GLY A 536 -9.60 -10.33 -3.88
CA GLY A 536 -9.45 -10.36 -2.42
C GLY A 536 -10.71 -10.77 -1.65
N LEU A 537 -11.86 -10.83 -2.33
CA LEU A 537 -13.17 -11.08 -1.72
C LEU A 537 -14.10 -11.81 -2.70
N TYR A 538 -15.22 -12.30 -2.16
CA TYR A 538 -16.32 -12.84 -2.96
C TYR A 538 -17.26 -11.73 -3.41
N VAL A 539 -17.54 -11.67 -4.73
CA VAL A 539 -18.30 -10.57 -5.33
C VAL A 539 -19.59 -11.04 -6.00
N SER A 540 -19.61 -12.23 -6.60
CA SER A 540 -20.82 -12.81 -7.18
C SER A 540 -21.82 -13.27 -6.09
N GLU A 541 -21.39 -14.18 -5.21
CA GLU A 541 -22.16 -14.67 -4.04
C GLU A 541 -21.21 -14.98 -2.88
N HIS A 542 -21.69 -14.98 -1.64
CA HIS A 542 -20.89 -15.49 -0.51
C HIS A 542 -20.88 -17.03 -0.51
N PRO A 543 -19.78 -17.74 -0.20
CA PRO A 543 -19.74 -19.22 -0.24
C PRO A 543 -20.79 -19.93 0.61
N LEU A 544 -21.29 -19.28 1.67
CA LEU A 544 -22.36 -19.83 2.52
C LEU A 544 -23.75 -19.80 1.88
N THR A 545 -23.97 -19.02 0.82
CA THR A 545 -25.30 -18.79 0.21
C THR A 545 -25.95 -20.11 -0.21
N ALA A 546 -25.16 -21.01 -0.83
CA ALA A 546 -25.56 -22.36 -1.20
C ALA A 546 -26.01 -23.24 -0.01
N HIS A 547 -25.66 -22.87 1.22
CA HIS A 547 -25.99 -23.59 2.46
C HIS A 547 -26.98 -22.84 3.36
N MET A 548 -27.42 -21.62 3.01
CA MET A 548 -28.23 -20.77 3.91
C MET A 548 -29.56 -21.38 4.33
N ALA A 549 -30.23 -22.12 3.45
CA ALA A 549 -31.48 -22.82 3.77
C ALA A 549 -31.32 -23.88 4.87
N THR A 550 -30.10 -24.39 5.07
CA THR A 550 -29.75 -25.35 6.15
C THR A 550 -29.15 -24.62 7.36
N LEU A 551 -28.25 -23.65 7.12
CA LEU A 551 -27.59 -22.90 8.20
C LEU A 551 -28.56 -22.07 9.02
N SER A 552 -29.57 -21.44 8.41
CA SER A 552 -30.65 -20.71 9.11
C SER A 552 -31.48 -21.58 10.07
N GLN A 553 -31.39 -22.91 9.98
CA GLN A 553 -32.05 -23.85 10.89
C GLN A 553 -31.12 -24.37 12.02
N ILE A 554 -29.83 -24.02 11.98
CA ILE A 554 -28.77 -24.52 12.87
C ILE A 554 -28.08 -23.38 13.65
N VAL A 555 -27.90 -22.23 13.00
CA VAL A 555 -27.37 -20.98 13.55
C VAL A 555 -28.37 -20.35 14.50
N SER A 556 -27.88 -19.77 15.59
CA SER A 556 -28.67 -19.02 16.58
C SER A 556 -28.65 -17.52 16.31
N TYR A 557 -27.50 -16.98 15.90
CA TYR A 557 -27.29 -15.57 15.56
C TYR A 557 -26.31 -15.46 14.39
N PHE A 558 -26.59 -14.59 13.43
CA PHE A 558 -25.60 -14.13 12.46
C PHE A 558 -24.77 -12.98 13.03
N SER A 559 -23.67 -12.61 12.37
CA SER A 559 -22.69 -11.65 12.89
C SER A 559 -23.28 -10.28 13.24
N GLY A 560 -24.22 -9.76 12.45
CA GLY A 560 -24.91 -8.50 12.70
C GLY A 560 -25.88 -8.56 13.90
N GLN A 561 -26.34 -9.75 14.27
CA GLN A 561 -27.27 -9.98 15.38
C GLN A 561 -26.55 -10.37 16.68
N LEU A 562 -25.24 -10.69 16.63
CA LEU A 562 -24.49 -11.21 17.77
C LEU A 562 -24.38 -10.20 18.94
N GLY A 563 -24.61 -8.91 18.68
CA GLY A 563 -24.70 -7.87 19.71
C GLY A 563 -26.00 -7.86 20.53
N GLU A 564 -27.03 -8.61 20.11
CA GLU A 564 -28.30 -8.73 20.82
C GLU A 564 -28.28 -9.90 21.84
N ALA A 565 -27.36 -10.85 21.66
CA ALA A 565 -27.20 -12.02 22.53
C ALA A 565 -26.63 -11.66 23.92
N ALA A 566 -27.15 -12.30 24.97
CA ALA A 566 -26.73 -12.00 26.34
C ALA A 566 -25.32 -12.55 26.66
N HIS A 567 -24.63 -11.91 27.62
CA HIS A 567 -23.33 -12.42 28.10
C HIS A 567 -23.48 -13.83 28.72
N GLN A 568 -22.57 -14.75 28.37
CA GLN A 568 -22.65 -16.21 28.60
C GLN A 568 -23.78 -16.97 27.89
N GLU A 569 -24.58 -16.34 27.01
CA GLU A 569 -25.60 -17.04 26.23
C GLU A 569 -24.96 -18.09 25.31
N LYS A 570 -25.57 -19.28 25.24
CA LYS A 570 -25.14 -20.35 24.34
C LYS A 570 -25.62 -20.07 22.92
N VAL A 571 -24.68 -19.95 21.99
CA VAL A 571 -24.98 -19.66 20.58
C VAL A 571 -24.32 -20.65 19.64
N ARG A 572 -24.97 -20.85 18.50
CA ARG A 572 -24.35 -21.44 17.31
C ARG A 572 -24.15 -20.35 16.27
N VAL A 573 -22.95 -20.28 15.74
CA VAL A 573 -22.57 -19.38 14.64
C VAL A 573 -21.98 -20.25 13.53
N ALA A 574 -22.21 -19.88 12.28
CA ALA A 574 -21.65 -20.60 11.14
C ALA A 574 -21.14 -19.64 10.08
N GLY A 575 -20.00 -19.98 9.51
CA GLY A 575 -19.38 -19.16 8.49
C GLY A 575 -18.15 -19.80 7.89
N MET A 576 -17.42 -19.03 7.09
CA MET A 576 -16.17 -19.46 6.48
C MET A 576 -14.99 -18.92 7.30
N VAL A 577 -13.99 -19.74 7.57
CA VAL A 577 -12.78 -19.32 8.29
C VAL A 577 -11.96 -18.37 7.41
N ALA A 578 -11.94 -17.09 7.76
CA ALA A 578 -11.21 -16.05 7.04
C ALA A 578 -9.75 -15.89 7.55
N ASN A 579 -9.52 -16.09 8.85
CA ASN A 579 -8.19 -15.94 9.46
C ASN A 579 -8.03 -16.81 10.72
N ILE A 580 -6.82 -17.26 11.01
CA ILE A 580 -6.46 -18.01 12.22
C ILE A 580 -5.20 -17.38 12.82
N ARG A 581 -5.29 -16.88 14.06
CA ARG A 581 -4.17 -16.34 14.81
C ARG A 581 -3.92 -17.20 16.04
N THR A 582 -2.91 -18.05 15.99
CA THR A 582 -2.46 -18.84 17.15
C THR A 582 -1.75 -17.95 18.17
N HIS A 583 -1.86 -18.31 19.45
CA HIS A 583 -1.25 -17.59 20.56
C HIS A 583 -0.88 -18.58 21.68
N GLN A 584 0.36 -18.52 22.18
CA GLN A 584 0.77 -19.35 23.31
C GLN A 584 0.35 -18.71 24.64
N THR A 585 -0.38 -19.43 25.47
CA THR A 585 -0.77 -18.94 26.81
C THR A 585 0.43 -18.89 27.76
N LYS A 586 0.32 -18.13 28.86
CA LYS A 586 1.35 -18.08 29.93
C LYS A 586 1.68 -19.43 30.57
N THR A 587 0.91 -20.49 30.29
CA THR A 587 1.14 -21.87 30.75
C THR A 587 1.74 -22.77 29.67
N GLY A 588 2.20 -22.21 28.55
CA GLY A 588 2.82 -22.93 27.43
C GLY A 588 1.83 -23.58 26.44
N ASN A 589 0.53 -23.64 26.78
CA ASN A 589 -0.50 -24.26 25.95
C ASN A 589 -0.94 -23.32 24.81
N MET A 590 -1.11 -23.84 23.59
CA MET A 590 -1.58 -23.07 22.44
C MET A 590 -3.09 -22.83 22.48
N MET A 591 -3.53 -21.64 22.05
CA MET A 591 -4.93 -21.30 21.74
C MET A 591 -4.98 -20.56 20.40
N ALA A 592 -6.17 -20.33 19.85
CA ALA A 592 -6.31 -19.50 18.66
C ALA A 592 -7.48 -18.50 18.75
N PHE A 593 -7.32 -17.38 18.06
CA PHE A 593 -8.38 -16.46 17.68
C PHE A 593 -8.67 -16.72 16.20
N VAL A 594 -9.90 -17.12 15.88
CA VAL A 594 -10.32 -17.47 14.52
C VAL A 594 -11.37 -16.47 14.05
N THR A 595 -11.12 -15.80 12.93
CA THR A 595 -12.10 -14.90 12.30
C THR A 595 -12.99 -15.72 11.37
N LEU A 596 -14.29 -15.70 11.64
CA LEU A 596 -15.32 -16.39 10.89
C LEU A 596 -16.15 -15.37 10.10
N GLU A 597 -16.19 -15.48 8.78
CA GLU A 597 -16.92 -14.59 7.87
C GLU A 597 -18.29 -15.18 7.53
N ASP A 598 -19.36 -14.40 7.70
CA ASP A 598 -20.71 -14.70 7.24
C ASP A 598 -21.28 -13.62 6.31
N ILE A 599 -22.53 -13.78 5.86
CA ILE A 599 -23.16 -12.84 4.90
C ILE A 599 -23.40 -11.43 5.47
N GLN A 600 -23.34 -11.25 6.79
CA GLN A 600 -23.55 -9.96 7.46
C GLN A 600 -22.23 -9.31 7.91
N GLY A 601 -21.13 -10.06 8.00
CA GLY A 601 -19.86 -9.56 8.54
C GLY A 601 -18.98 -10.63 9.18
N ASN A 602 -18.23 -10.23 10.21
CA ASN A 602 -17.21 -11.07 10.86
C ASN A 602 -17.55 -11.37 12.32
N ILE A 603 -17.29 -12.62 12.74
CA ILE A 603 -17.40 -13.11 14.11
C ILE A 603 -16.01 -13.52 14.60
N GLU A 604 -15.59 -13.05 15.77
CA GLU A 604 -14.33 -13.49 16.38
C GLU A 604 -14.57 -14.67 17.34
N LEU A 605 -14.03 -15.83 16.97
CA LEU A 605 -14.07 -17.06 17.75
C LEU A 605 -12.82 -17.15 18.63
N VAL A 606 -12.99 -17.46 19.91
CA VAL A 606 -11.89 -17.75 20.85
C VAL A 606 -11.83 -19.25 21.11
N VAL A 607 -10.81 -19.90 20.56
CA VAL A 607 -10.59 -21.35 20.63
C VAL A 607 -9.55 -21.64 21.71
N PHE A 608 -10.01 -21.84 22.95
CA PHE A 608 -9.16 -22.14 24.11
C PHE A 608 -8.40 -23.47 23.97
N PRO A 609 -7.29 -23.72 24.71
CA PRO A 609 -6.37 -24.81 24.40
C PRO A 609 -6.97 -26.22 24.32
N ARG A 610 -7.93 -26.55 25.20
CA ARG A 610 -8.63 -27.84 25.16
C ARG A 610 -9.48 -28.03 23.89
N THR A 611 -10.04 -26.93 23.38
CA THR A 611 -10.78 -26.88 22.11
C THR A 611 -9.80 -26.92 20.93
N TRP A 612 -8.70 -26.15 21.00
CA TRP A 612 -7.68 -26.09 19.95
C TRP A 612 -7.10 -27.48 19.65
N THR A 613 -6.52 -28.17 20.64
CA THR A 613 -5.92 -29.52 20.46
C THR A 613 -6.92 -30.59 19.97
N ARG A 614 -8.23 -30.32 20.03
CA ARG A 614 -9.28 -31.22 19.52
C ARG A 614 -9.71 -30.91 18.07
N PHE A 615 -9.64 -29.64 17.65
CA PHE A 615 -10.24 -29.17 16.40
C PHE A 615 -9.26 -28.43 15.45
N GLU A 616 -8.00 -28.25 15.84
CA GLU A 616 -6.90 -27.78 14.99
C GLU A 616 -6.84 -28.51 13.61
N PRO A 617 -7.04 -29.84 13.50
CA PRO A 617 -7.05 -30.53 12.20
C PRO A 617 -8.28 -30.27 11.30
N ILE A 618 -9.28 -29.50 11.75
CA ILE A 618 -10.48 -29.11 10.97
C ILE A 618 -10.66 -27.59 10.87
N LEU A 619 -9.59 -26.83 11.13
CA LEU A 619 -9.56 -25.37 11.08
C LEU A 619 -8.61 -24.91 9.97
N GLU A 620 -9.08 -24.93 8.73
CA GLU A 620 -8.36 -24.40 7.57
C GLU A 620 -8.98 -23.10 7.01
N VAL A 621 -8.15 -22.19 6.50
CA VAL A 621 -8.61 -20.90 5.95
C VAL A 621 -9.33 -21.11 4.60
N GLY A 622 -10.61 -20.71 4.55
CA GLY A 622 -11.53 -20.98 3.44
C GLY A 622 -12.44 -22.21 3.66
N GLN A 623 -12.37 -22.85 4.82
CA GLN A 623 -13.29 -23.92 5.22
C GLN A 623 -14.57 -23.33 5.84
N ILE A 624 -15.73 -23.90 5.50
CA ILE A 624 -16.99 -23.59 6.19
C ILE A 624 -17.07 -24.42 7.47
N ILE A 625 -17.36 -23.77 8.59
CA ILE A 625 -17.51 -24.42 9.90
C ILE A 625 -18.76 -23.90 10.64
N ILE A 626 -19.26 -24.72 11.54
CA ILE A 626 -20.27 -24.36 12.54
C ILE A 626 -19.59 -24.41 13.91
N GLY A 627 -19.61 -23.32 14.66
CA GLY A 627 -19.11 -23.25 16.04
C GLY A 627 -20.26 -23.17 17.04
N GLU A 628 -20.28 -24.04 18.06
CA GLU A 628 -21.09 -23.85 19.27
C GLU A 628 -20.19 -23.35 20.39
N GLY A 629 -20.64 -22.32 21.09
CA GLY A 629 -19.93 -21.70 22.18
C GLY A 629 -20.81 -20.78 23.01
N LYS A 630 -20.18 -19.84 23.70
CA LYS A 630 -20.87 -18.79 24.47
C LYS A 630 -20.48 -17.39 24.02
N VAL A 631 -21.42 -16.46 24.06
CA VAL A 631 -21.12 -15.05 23.78
C VAL A 631 -20.42 -14.38 24.96
N ASP A 632 -19.25 -13.82 24.69
CA ASP A 632 -18.65 -12.76 25.48
C ASP A 632 -19.09 -11.40 24.91
N ALA A 633 -20.14 -10.84 25.53
CA ALA A 633 -20.64 -9.50 25.25
C ALA A 633 -19.99 -8.40 26.12
N GLU A 634 -18.97 -8.72 26.93
CA GLU A 634 -18.12 -7.70 27.57
C GLU A 634 -17.01 -7.23 26.60
N SER A 635 -16.65 -8.09 25.64
CA SER A 635 -15.91 -7.68 24.44
C SER A 635 -16.78 -6.86 23.48
N SER A 636 -16.18 -5.84 22.87
CA SER A 636 -16.75 -5.10 21.73
C SER A 636 -15.74 -5.09 20.58
N PRO A 637 -16.08 -5.62 19.38
CA PRO A 637 -17.29 -6.40 19.09
C PRO A 637 -17.39 -7.69 19.94
N PRO A 638 -18.61 -8.25 20.11
CA PRO A 638 -18.84 -9.47 20.89
C PRO A 638 -18.13 -10.67 20.27
N LYS A 639 -17.69 -11.60 21.12
CA LYS A 639 -16.89 -12.78 20.72
C LYS A 639 -17.57 -14.09 21.10
N VAL A 640 -17.26 -15.18 20.40
CA VAL A 640 -17.78 -16.51 20.77
C VAL A 640 -16.65 -17.36 21.36
N LEU A 641 -16.78 -17.71 22.64
CA LEU A 641 -15.90 -18.64 23.33
C LEU A 641 -16.29 -20.08 22.95
N VAL A 642 -15.46 -20.77 22.17
CA VAL A 642 -15.87 -22.00 21.47
C VAL A 642 -15.72 -23.27 22.32
N ASP A 643 -16.81 -24.03 22.41
CA ASP A 643 -16.87 -25.36 23.05
C ASP A 643 -16.72 -26.51 22.02
N ASN A 644 -17.36 -26.40 20.85
CA ASN A 644 -17.34 -27.42 19.79
C ASN A 644 -17.35 -26.81 18.38
N ILE A 645 -16.79 -27.54 17.41
CA ILE A 645 -16.73 -27.17 15.99
C ILE A 645 -17.16 -28.37 15.13
N TRP A 646 -17.89 -28.12 14.05
CA TRP A 646 -18.27 -29.11 13.04
C TRP A 646 -18.05 -28.56 11.61
N THR A 647 -17.76 -29.46 10.68
CA THR A 647 -17.66 -29.22 9.24
C THR A 647 -18.91 -29.63 8.47
N ASP A 648 -19.69 -30.56 9.03
CA ASP A 648 -20.71 -31.29 8.31
C ASP A 648 -22.07 -30.58 8.47
N ILE A 649 -22.60 -30.06 7.38
CA ILE A 649 -23.82 -29.24 7.37
C ILE A 649 -25.06 -30.14 7.26
N GLU A 650 -25.17 -31.14 8.15
CA GLU A 650 -26.28 -32.10 8.18
C GLU A 650 -27.32 -31.79 9.27
N LEU A 651 -28.60 -31.85 8.89
CA LEU A 651 -29.74 -31.68 9.80
C LEU A 651 -29.99 -32.95 10.64
N ILE A 652 -29.24 -33.10 11.74
CA ILE A 652 -29.49 -34.14 12.75
C ILE A 652 -30.81 -33.83 13.51
N VAL A 653 -31.93 -34.27 12.95
CA VAL A 653 -33.25 -34.19 13.61
C VAL A 653 -33.25 -35.10 14.83
N SER A 654 -33.24 -34.52 16.03
CA SER A 654 -33.25 -35.27 17.28
C SER A 654 -34.52 -36.12 17.44
N ALA A 655 -34.34 -37.40 17.80
CA ALA A 655 -35.40 -38.40 17.88
C ALA A 655 -36.53 -38.07 18.88
N GLU A 656 -36.35 -37.06 19.72
CA GLU A 656 -37.35 -36.54 20.64
C GLU A 656 -38.48 -35.80 19.89
N LYS A 657 -38.18 -35.06 18.81
CA LYS A 657 -39.23 -34.44 17.96
C LYS A 657 -40.12 -35.51 17.31
N GLN A 658 -39.54 -36.62 16.85
CA GLN A 658 -40.30 -37.75 16.32
C GLN A 658 -41.21 -38.40 17.38
N LYS A 659 -40.72 -38.59 18.61
CA LYS A 659 -41.55 -39.11 19.74
C LYS A 659 -42.65 -38.14 20.17
N ALA A 660 -42.43 -36.82 20.04
CA ALA A 660 -43.46 -35.81 20.31
C ALA A 660 -44.58 -35.86 19.25
N GLN A 661 -44.22 -35.84 17.96
CA GLN A 661 -45.19 -35.91 16.86
C GLN A 661 -45.97 -37.24 16.85
N ALA A 662 -45.30 -38.38 17.09
CA ALA A 662 -45.95 -39.69 17.20
C ALA A 662 -46.93 -39.82 18.40
N LYS A 663 -46.89 -38.89 19.37
CA LYS A 663 -47.86 -38.82 20.48
C LYS A 663 -49.08 -37.94 20.20
N ALA A 664 -49.02 -37.07 19.19
CA ALA A 664 -50.10 -36.15 18.85
C ALA A 664 -51.16 -36.76 17.91
N ALA A 665 -50.85 -37.91 17.28
CA ALA A 665 -51.67 -38.50 16.21
C ALA A 665 -52.27 -39.87 16.62
N GLY A 666 -53.27 -39.84 17.50
CA GLY A 666 -54.33 -40.85 17.56
C GLY A 666 -55.67 -40.13 17.39
N THR A 667 -56.71 -40.70 16.77
CA THR A 667 -57.00 -42.12 16.50
C THR A 667 -58.00 -42.25 15.34
N ASP A 668 -58.00 -43.38 14.60
CA ASP A 668 -59.17 -44.28 14.55
C ASP A 668 -58.86 -45.66 13.90
N SER A 669 -59.57 -46.70 14.34
CA SER A 669 -59.90 -47.95 13.62
C SER A 669 -58.76 -48.93 13.21
N PRO A 670 -59.07 -50.20 12.89
CA PRO A 670 -59.82 -51.15 13.72
C PRO A 670 -59.05 -52.48 13.95
N LYS A 671 -59.50 -53.35 14.87
CA LYS A 671 -58.69 -54.45 15.43
C LYS A 671 -59.19 -55.88 15.15
N PRO A 672 -58.39 -56.70 14.43
CA PRO A 672 -58.09 -58.10 14.71
C PRO A 672 -56.66 -58.19 15.32
N ALA A 673 -56.03 -59.34 15.65
CA ALA A 673 -56.44 -60.69 16.06
C ALA A 673 -55.26 -61.30 16.89
N PRO A 674 -55.44 -62.37 17.71
CA PRO A 674 -54.39 -62.83 18.63
C PRO A 674 -53.30 -63.71 17.98
N PRO A 675 -52.04 -63.66 18.47
CA PRO A 675 -50.89 -64.34 17.86
C PRO A 675 -50.72 -65.82 18.29
N GLN A 676 -50.20 -66.66 17.38
CA GLN A 676 -49.87 -68.06 17.68
C GLN A 676 -48.35 -68.33 17.82
N GLY A 677 -47.87 -68.21 19.06
CA GLY A 677 -47.07 -69.25 19.74
C GLY A 677 -45.62 -69.60 19.30
N LYS A 678 -44.69 -69.37 20.26
CA LYS A 678 -43.46 -70.17 20.54
C LYS A 678 -42.29 -69.97 19.55
N LYS A 679 -41.01 -70.10 19.93
CA LYS A 679 -40.31 -70.35 21.22
C LYS A 679 -38.89 -69.73 21.16
N ALA A 680 -38.15 -69.68 22.28
CA ALA A 680 -36.82 -69.04 22.37
C ALA A 680 -35.63 -70.03 22.60
N ALA A 681 -34.39 -69.49 22.64
CA ALA A 681 -33.07 -70.08 22.97
C ALA A 681 -32.21 -70.59 21.78
N PRO A 682 -30.87 -70.80 21.93
CA PRO A 682 -29.83 -70.05 22.69
C PRO A 682 -28.52 -69.75 21.88
N PRO A 683 -27.51 -69.03 22.43
CA PRO A 683 -26.28 -68.64 21.69
C PRO A 683 -25.00 -69.47 21.96
N PRO A 684 -24.16 -69.72 20.92
CA PRO A 684 -22.72 -70.05 21.04
C PRO A 684 -21.83 -69.34 19.97
N LYS A 685 -20.48 -69.39 19.91
CA LYS A 685 -19.33 -69.41 20.88
C LYS A 685 -18.04 -69.03 20.10
N ARG A 686 -16.88 -68.84 20.78
CA ARG A 686 -15.61 -68.29 20.20
C ARG A 686 -14.37 -69.20 20.43
N VAL A 687 -13.72 -69.67 19.35
CA VAL A 687 -12.43 -70.44 19.22
C VAL A 687 -11.99 -70.36 17.73
N ALA A 688 -10.73 -70.40 17.23
CA ALA A 688 -9.38 -69.94 17.65
C ALA A 688 -8.43 -69.94 16.40
N GLU A 689 -7.10 -69.98 16.57
CA GLU A 689 -6.06 -69.88 15.49
C GLU A 689 -5.59 -71.24 14.90
N PRO A 690 -4.65 -71.25 13.91
CA PRO A 690 -3.25 -71.59 14.26
C PRO A 690 -2.12 -70.87 13.47
N ILE A 691 -0.86 -71.07 13.90
CA ILE A 691 0.41 -70.53 13.35
C ILE A 691 1.48 -71.64 13.22
N GLN A 692 2.35 -71.62 12.20
CA GLN A 692 3.70 -72.26 12.08
C GLN A 692 4.29 -72.03 10.65
N ASN A 693 5.58 -72.18 10.32
CA ASN A 693 6.87 -71.76 10.95
C ASN A 693 8.08 -72.06 10.00
N TYR A 694 9.27 -71.54 10.33
CA TYR A 694 10.67 -71.90 9.92
C TYR A 694 11.53 -70.82 9.24
N ALA A 695 12.87 -70.99 9.31
CA ALA A 695 13.89 -69.96 9.06
C ALA A 695 15.24 -70.53 8.55
N GLY A 696 16.11 -69.69 7.95
CA GLY A 696 17.51 -70.03 7.64
C GLY A 696 18.24 -69.08 6.67
N THR A 697 19.49 -68.71 7.00
CA THR A 697 20.53 -68.05 6.15
C THR A 697 21.62 -69.09 5.78
N PRO A 698 22.63 -68.87 4.87
CA PRO A 698 23.16 -67.60 4.33
C PRO A 698 23.70 -67.56 2.84
N ALA A 699 24.21 -66.39 2.43
CA ALA A 699 25.37 -66.13 1.53
C ALA A 699 25.35 -66.34 -0.02
N SER A 700 26.28 -65.60 -0.67
CA SER A 700 26.88 -65.68 -2.04
C SER A 700 26.14 -65.22 -3.32
N ASP A 701 26.63 -64.07 -3.83
CA ASP A 701 27.08 -63.72 -5.21
C ASP A 701 26.20 -63.60 -6.49
N ALA A 702 26.60 -62.56 -7.26
CA ALA A 702 26.62 -62.36 -8.73
C ALA A 702 25.34 -62.06 -9.57
N GLY A 703 25.29 -60.82 -10.11
CA GLY A 703 25.29 -60.62 -11.58
C GLY A 703 24.13 -59.86 -12.28
N ALA A 704 24.34 -58.56 -12.57
CA ALA A 704 23.78 -57.71 -13.67
C ALA A 704 22.25 -57.62 -13.94
N GLY A 705 21.69 -56.51 -14.45
CA GLY A 705 22.25 -55.17 -14.76
C GLY A 705 21.32 -54.31 -15.65
N GLU A 706 21.50 -52.97 -15.63
CA GLU A 706 20.99 -51.93 -16.57
C GLU A 706 19.45 -51.73 -16.67
N GLY A 707 18.85 -50.56 -16.99
CA GLY A 707 19.27 -49.15 -17.19
C GLY A 707 18.06 -48.23 -16.83
N GLU A 708 18.05 -46.89 -16.82
CA GLU A 708 18.65 -45.86 -17.69
C GLU A 708 19.23 -44.65 -16.89
N THR A 709 19.70 -43.59 -17.57
CA THR A 709 20.63 -42.58 -17.00
C THR A 709 20.29 -41.11 -17.28
N VAL A 710 20.80 -40.22 -16.42
CA VAL A 710 20.87 -38.75 -16.56
C VAL A 710 22.30 -38.32 -16.15
N PRO A 711 22.96 -37.36 -16.83
CA PRO A 711 24.44 -37.34 -16.89
C PRO A 711 25.17 -36.54 -15.78
N PRO A 712 26.46 -36.85 -15.51
CA PRO A 712 27.35 -36.10 -14.63
C PRO A 712 27.99 -34.86 -15.30
N PRO A 713 28.60 -33.94 -14.52
CA PRO A 713 29.34 -32.78 -15.04
C PRO A 713 30.74 -33.14 -15.58
N PRO A 714 31.37 -32.27 -16.42
CA PRO A 714 32.71 -32.47 -16.96
C PRO A 714 33.84 -32.06 -15.99
N GLU A 715 35.00 -32.72 -16.11
CA GLU A 715 36.22 -32.43 -15.33
C GLU A 715 37.39 -31.88 -16.18
N ALA A 716 38.32 -31.22 -15.48
CA ALA A 716 39.75 -31.03 -15.77
C ALA A 716 40.22 -30.22 -17.00
N PHE A 717 41.01 -29.19 -16.70
CA PHE A 717 42.15 -28.73 -17.53
C PHE A 717 43.46 -29.30 -16.92
N PRO A 718 44.58 -29.35 -17.66
CA PRO A 718 45.66 -30.32 -17.41
C PRO A 718 46.58 -30.00 -16.22
N PRO A 719 47.25 -31.03 -15.66
CA PRO A 719 48.14 -30.89 -14.50
C PRO A 719 49.51 -30.30 -14.85
N GLY A 720 50.14 -29.62 -13.87
CA GLY A 720 51.55 -29.25 -13.93
C GLY A 720 51.88 -27.81 -13.56
N TRP A 721 51.44 -27.32 -12.39
CA TRP A 721 51.94 -26.06 -11.78
C TRP A 721 51.89 -26.11 -10.24
N GLU A 722 52.39 -27.23 -9.68
CA GLU A 722 52.76 -27.29 -8.27
C GLU A 722 54.17 -26.71 -8.09
N GLU A 723 54.34 -25.69 -7.25
CA GLU A 723 55.42 -25.68 -6.26
C GLU A 723 55.21 -24.60 -5.17
N ALA A 724 55.42 -25.03 -3.91
CA ALA A 724 55.77 -24.29 -2.71
C ALA A 724 55.38 -22.79 -2.54
N HIS A 725 54.65 -22.48 -1.46
CA HIS A 725 55.30 -22.32 -0.14
C HIS A 725 54.30 -22.13 1.03
N THR A 726 54.58 -22.81 2.14
CA THR A 726 54.02 -22.50 3.47
C THR A 726 55.04 -21.69 4.29
N GLY A 727 54.59 -20.82 5.20
CA GLY A 727 55.47 -20.18 6.18
C GLY A 727 54.95 -18.87 6.79
N ASN A 728 54.77 -18.85 8.12
CA ASN A 728 54.60 -17.60 8.87
C ASN A 728 55.92 -16.82 8.95
N GLY A 729 55.86 -15.49 8.93
CA GLY A 729 57.00 -14.59 9.17
C GLY A 729 56.53 -13.30 9.87
N SER A 730 57.34 -12.75 10.78
CA SER A 730 56.90 -11.73 11.74
C SER A 730 57.59 -10.36 11.59
N CYS A 731 56.87 -9.33 12.04
CA CYS A 731 57.33 -8.10 12.70
C CYS A 731 58.53 -7.27 12.16
N SER A 732 58.25 -5.97 12.06
CA SER A 732 59.11 -4.87 12.59
C SER A 732 60.28 -4.29 11.78
N ALA A 733 59.99 -3.14 11.15
CA ALA A 733 60.70 -1.86 11.28
C ALA A 733 62.01 -1.53 10.51
N ARG A 734 61.90 -0.42 9.74
CA ARG A 734 62.86 0.71 9.55
C ARG A 734 64.31 0.42 9.10
N HIS A 735 64.68 1.00 7.95
CA HIS A 735 65.75 2.02 7.70
C HIS A 735 65.58 2.44 6.21
N SER A 736 65.30 3.68 5.82
CA SER A 736 66.17 4.88 5.72
C SER A 736 67.39 4.73 4.80
N GLY A 737 67.36 5.34 3.60
CA GLY A 737 68.51 5.35 2.68
C GLY A 737 68.26 6.01 1.31
N ASN A 738 68.81 7.21 1.14
CA ASN A 738 69.06 7.97 -0.10
C ASN A 738 69.73 7.14 -1.23
N SER A 739 69.78 7.55 -2.52
CA SER A 739 69.12 8.61 -3.32
C SER A 739 69.70 8.58 -4.75
N TYR A 740 68.99 9.09 -5.77
CA TYR A 740 69.66 9.64 -6.96
C TYR A 740 69.00 10.95 -7.43
N HIS A 741 69.84 11.94 -7.76
CA HIS A 741 69.47 13.25 -8.30
C HIS A 741 69.71 13.29 -9.82
N ASN A 742 69.04 14.21 -10.52
CA ASN A 742 69.74 15.02 -11.51
C ASN A 742 69.18 16.46 -11.58
N THR A 743 69.93 17.38 -12.20
CA THR A 743 69.64 18.83 -12.39
C THR A 743 69.70 19.17 -13.89
N SER A 744 69.37 20.36 -14.42
CA SER A 744 69.16 21.71 -13.88
C SER A 744 67.94 22.38 -14.58
N LEU A 745 67.75 23.68 -14.89
CA LEU A 745 68.55 24.92 -14.90
C LEU A 745 67.59 26.15 -14.75
N ALA A 746 68.09 27.39 -14.69
CA ALA A 746 67.28 28.60 -14.45
C ALA A 746 67.69 29.84 -15.31
N ALA A 747 66.73 30.75 -15.55
CA ALA A 747 66.94 32.11 -16.08
C ALA A 747 65.81 33.08 -15.64
N LEU A 748 66.05 34.40 -15.75
CA LEU A 748 65.24 35.57 -15.35
C LEU A 748 65.33 36.64 -16.47
N PRO A 749 64.78 37.90 -16.40
CA PRO A 749 63.98 38.60 -15.36
C PRO A 749 62.74 39.41 -15.88
N ALA A 750 62.13 40.20 -14.97
CA ALA A 750 61.21 41.35 -15.16
C ALA A 750 59.75 41.03 -15.55
N ASP A 751 58.69 41.65 -15.00
CA ASP A 751 58.52 42.77 -14.03
C ASP A 751 57.04 42.76 -13.50
N ARG A 752 56.52 43.50 -12.49
CA ARG A 752 57.00 44.55 -11.56
C ARG A 752 56.16 44.55 -10.24
N VAL A 753 56.54 45.43 -9.30
CA VAL A 753 55.86 45.99 -8.09
C VAL A 753 54.30 46.06 -8.16
N GLY A 754 53.52 45.92 -7.07
CA GLY A 754 53.85 45.61 -5.66
C GLY A 754 52.92 46.29 -4.61
N ALA A 755 53.10 45.95 -3.31
CA ALA A 755 52.41 46.44 -2.09
C ALA A 755 50.87 46.17 -1.97
N ALA A 756 50.22 45.85 -0.83
CA ALA A 756 50.52 45.64 0.60
C ALA A 756 49.85 46.63 1.59
N LEU A 757 49.09 46.03 2.53
CA LEU A 757 48.91 46.41 3.94
C LEU A 757 48.33 47.79 4.35
N SER A 758 47.06 47.70 4.78
CA SER A 758 46.64 47.95 6.18
C SER A 758 46.26 49.35 6.69
N SER A 759 45.56 49.33 7.84
CA SER A 759 45.34 50.40 8.81
C SER A 759 44.29 51.49 8.46
N SER A 760 43.54 52.05 9.41
CA SER A 760 43.16 51.54 10.75
C SER A 760 42.01 52.37 11.37
N LYS A 761 41.38 51.80 12.41
CA LYS A 761 40.51 52.46 13.43
C LYS A 761 39.15 52.98 12.93
N GLY A 762 38.08 52.93 13.73
CA GLY A 762 37.91 52.26 15.04
C GLY A 762 37.08 53.05 16.04
N ALA A 763 36.51 52.34 17.02
CA ALA A 763 35.69 52.84 18.14
C ALA A 763 34.35 53.50 17.75
N ALA A 764 33.32 53.54 18.62
CA ALA A 764 32.94 52.64 19.72
C ALA A 764 31.47 52.92 20.13
N GLN A 765 30.83 51.92 20.76
CA GLN A 765 29.77 52.02 21.79
C GLN A 765 28.75 53.20 21.78
N GLY A 766 27.44 52.91 21.87
CA GLY A 766 26.51 53.93 22.39
C GLY A 766 25.00 53.82 22.18
N LEU A 767 24.36 52.74 22.65
CA LEU A 767 23.04 52.71 23.35
C LEU A 767 21.76 53.43 22.82
N SER A 768 20.61 52.91 23.29
CA SER A 768 19.27 53.52 23.39
C SER A 768 18.42 53.81 22.11
N ALA A 769 17.30 53.09 22.04
CA ALA A 769 16.00 53.59 21.55
C ALA A 769 15.25 54.28 22.74
N PRO A 770 14.03 54.89 22.65
CA PRO A 770 12.82 54.34 21.98
C PRO A 770 11.79 55.34 21.38
N ALA A 771 10.66 54.80 20.89
CA ALA A 771 9.35 55.45 20.60
C ALA A 771 9.29 56.43 19.38
N SER A 772 8.15 56.74 18.75
CA SER A 772 6.71 56.53 19.07
C SER A 772 5.83 56.27 17.82
N GLN A 773 4.59 55.80 18.02
CA GLN A 773 3.43 55.94 17.09
C GLN A 773 2.79 57.36 17.23
N PRO A 774 1.65 57.78 16.58
CA PRO A 774 0.71 57.06 15.67
C PRO A 774 0.21 57.88 14.44
N SER A 775 -0.72 57.31 13.65
CA SER A 775 -2.08 57.86 13.35
C SER A 775 -2.73 57.31 12.05
N GLU A 776 -4.06 57.30 12.01
CA GLU A 776 -4.89 56.82 10.89
C GLU A 776 -5.32 57.95 9.92
N LYS A 777 -5.78 57.59 8.71
CA LYS A 777 -6.93 58.23 8.05
C LYS A 777 -7.52 57.39 6.90
N THR A 778 -8.70 57.80 6.44
CA THR A 778 -9.72 56.94 5.79
C THR A 778 -10.15 57.44 4.40
N SER A 779 -11.12 56.74 3.77
CA SER A 779 -11.96 57.16 2.62
C SER A 779 -11.31 57.05 1.20
N SER A 780 -12.03 56.91 0.07
CA SER A 780 -13.41 56.44 -0.20
C SER A 780 -13.68 56.34 -1.72
N SER A 781 -14.72 55.56 -2.11
CA SER A 781 -15.63 55.74 -3.28
C SER A 781 -15.14 55.62 -4.74
N ALA A 782 -15.90 54.82 -5.52
CA ALA A 782 -16.06 54.86 -6.98
C ALA A 782 -17.23 55.85 -7.36
N PRO A 783 -17.99 55.83 -8.49
CA PRO A 783 -18.02 54.92 -9.67
C PRO A 783 -18.35 55.50 -11.09
N LEU A 784 -18.17 54.67 -12.16
CA LEU A 784 -18.94 54.57 -13.44
C LEU A 784 -19.07 55.78 -14.43
N PRO A 785 -19.23 55.54 -15.76
CA PRO A 785 -20.54 55.28 -16.43
C PRO A 785 -20.53 54.19 -17.56
N VAL A 786 -21.65 53.99 -18.28
CA VAL A 786 -21.99 52.75 -19.07
C VAL A 786 -22.77 53.04 -20.40
N ARG A 787 -22.86 52.03 -21.31
CA ARG A 787 -23.64 51.90 -22.59
C ARG A 787 -23.01 52.56 -23.84
N ALA A 788 -23.24 52.11 -25.09
CA ALA A 788 -24.05 51.00 -25.68
C ALA A 788 -23.19 50.25 -26.78
N SER A 789 -23.61 49.49 -27.82
CA SER A 789 -24.87 49.24 -28.58
C SER A 789 -24.87 47.88 -29.33
N GLN A 790 -25.99 47.48 -29.92
CA GLN A 790 -26.23 46.35 -30.89
C GLN A 790 -27.49 46.69 -31.75
N PRO A 791 -27.96 45.91 -32.76
CA PRO A 791 -27.48 44.64 -33.34
C PRO A 791 -27.40 44.57 -34.89
N SER A 792 -26.73 43.54 -35.42
CA SER A 792 -27.10 42.78 -36.65
C SER A 792 -26.16 41.57 -36.77
N GLY A 793 -26.60 40.41 -37.25
CA GLY A 793 -25.76 39.20 -37.31
C GLY A 793 -26.04 38.32 -38.52
N GLU A 794 -25.16 37.33 -38.73
CA GLU A 794 -25.35 36.23 -39.69
C GLU A 794 -24.55 34.99 -39.23
N THR A 795 -24.80 33.83 -39.84
CA THR A 795 -24.45 32.52 -39.27
C THR A 795 -23.24 31.83 -39.92
N SER A 796 -22.29 31.34 -39.13
CA SER A 796 -21.38 30.25 -39.55
C SER A 796 -20.87 29.42 -38.37
N SER A 797 -20.83 28.09 -38.54
CA SER A 797 -20.36 27.14 -37.52
C SER A 797 -18.84 26.94 -37.57
N SER A 798 -18.17 26.97 -36.41
CA SER A 798 -16.86 26.34 -36.20
C SER A 798 -16.63 26.06 -34.71
N ALA A 799 -16.39 24.80 -34.34
CA ALA A 799 -16.06 24.41 -32.97
C ALA A 799 -14.59 24.72 -32.62
N PRO A 800 -14.25 25.02 -31.35
CA PRO A 800 -12.85 25.11 -30.92
C PRO A 800 -12.16 23.75 -31.03
N LEU A 801 -11.02 23.70 -31.71
CA LEU A 801 -10.20 22.49 -31.81
C LEU A 801 -9.45 22.24 -30.50
N LEU A 802 -9.58 21.02 -29.96
CA LEU A 802 -8.79 20.55 -28.82
C LEU A 802 -7.29 20.45 -29.19
N PRO A 803 -6.37 20.66 -28.23
CA PRO A 803 -4.94 20.49 -28.46
C PRO A 803 -4.62 19.03 -28.84
N ARG A 804 -3.90 18.86 -29.94
CA ARG A 804 -3.58 17.54 -30.50
C ARG A 804 -2.48 16.88 -29.66
N ALA A 805 -2.76 15.71 -29.10
CA ALA A 805 -1.80 14.96 -28.28
C ALA A 805 -0.49 14.67 -29.04
N PRO A 806 0.66 14.63 -28.35
CA PRO A 806 1.94 14.27 -28.97
C PRO A 806 1.89 12.82 -29.49
N ALA A 807 2.54 12.58 -30.63
CA ALA A 807 2.71 11.23 -31.15
C ALA A 807 3.62 10.40 -30.23
N PRO A 808 3.36 9.08 -30.05
CA PRO A 808 4.24 8.23 -29.25
C PRO A 808 5.64 8.12 -29.89
N PRO A 809 6.70 7.99 -29.09
CA PRO A 809 8.04 7.76 -29.62
C PRO A 809 8.11 6.40 -30.34
N LEU A 810 8.82 6.36 -31.47
CA LEU A 810 9.13 5.10 -32.14
C LEU A 810 10.07 4.26 -31.26
N PRO A 811 9.88 2.93 -31.18
CA PRO A 811 10.78 2.06 -30.41
C PRO A 811 12.18 2.11 -31.01
N ARG A 812 13.18 2.45 -30.18
CA ARG A 812 14.60 2.41 -30.57
C ARG A 812 15.04 0.95 -30.68
N SER A 813 15.24 0.45 -31.90
CA SER A 813 16.00 -0.77 -32.12
C SER A 813 17.47 -0.51 -31.77
N SER A 814 18.02 -1.28 -30.83
CA SER A 814 19.45 -1.29 -30.54
C SER A 814 20.19 -2.05 -31.65
N ILE A 815 20.37 -1.42 -32.81
CA ILE A 815 21.13 -1.98 -33.93
C ILE A 815 22.62 -1.93 -33.59
N THR A 816 23.15 -3.03 -33.06
CA THR A 816 24.60 -3.26 -32.99
C THR A 816 25.16 -3.18 -34.41
N PRO A 817 26.16 -2.31 -34.70
CA PRO A 817 26.65 -2.13 -36.06
C PRO A 817 27.31 -3.42 -36.59
N PRO A 818 27.10 -3.77 -37.88
CA PRO A 818 27.82 -4.88 -38.51
C PRO A 818 29.33 -4.64 -38.51
N ALA A 819 30.09 -5.58 -37.97
CA ALA A 819 31.55 -5.47 -37.87
C ALA A 819 32.24 -5.81 -39.21
N THR A 820 32.07 -4.98 -40.25
CA THR A 820 32.89 -5.00 -41.50
C THR A 820 32.59 -3.79 -42.41
N LEU A 821 32.98 -2.58 -41.99
CA LEU A 821 33.12 -1.42 -42.89
C LEU A 821 34.43 -0.65 -42.58
N ASP A 822 35.20 -0.42 -43.63
CA ASP A 822 36.38 0.43 -43.80
C ASP A 822 37.36 0.60 -42.62
N ALA A 823 38.47 -0.14 -42.68
CA ALA A 823 39.64 0.08 -41.84
C ALA A 823 40.41 1.39 -42.18
N ASP A 824 40.21 1.94 -43.38
CA ASP A 824 40.89 3.13 -43.90
C ASP A 824 40.14 4.45 -43.62
N HIS A 825 39.01 4.44 -42.89
CA HIS A 825 38.28 5.67 -42.53
C HIS A 825 38.68 6.17 -41.12
N PRO A 826 39.55 7.19 -40.98
CA PRO A 826 39.80 7.81 -39.68
C PRO A 826 38.53 8.54 -39.21
N PRO A 827 38.18 8.49 -37.91
CA PRO A 827 36.91 8.99 -37.41
C PRO A 827 36.79 10.52 -37.56
N GLN A 828 35.62 10.98 -37.98
CA GLN A 828 35.40 12.39 -38.35
C GLN A 828 34.32 13.05 -37.49
N MET A 829 34.36 14.38 -37.43
CA MET A 829 33.47 15.25 -36.68
C MET A 829 32.58 16.01 -37.68
N ILE A 830 31.32 15.58 -37.82
CA ILE A 830 30.36 16.16 -38.75
C ILE A 830 29.52 17.21 -38.04
N SER A 831 29.82 18.48 -38.29
CA SER A 831 29.11 19.61 -37.70
C SER A 831 28.11 20.19 -38.71
N VAL A 832 26.81 20.09 -38.41
CA VAL A 832 25.75 20.66 -39.27
C VAL A 832 25.28 22.00 -38.71
N ILE A 833 25.33 23.04 -39.54
CA ILE A 833 24.93 24.40 -39.21
C ILE A 833 23.43 24.57 -39.47
N LEU A 834 22.71 25.09 -38.47
CA LEU A 834 21.31 25.43 -38.57
C LEU A 834 21.11 26.91 -38.30
N ARG A 835 20.47 27.59 -39.26
CA ARG A 835 19.95 28.95 -39.08
C ARG A 835 18.46 28.85 -38.74
N PRO A 836 17.92 29.75 -37.91
CA PRO A 836 16.53 29.70 -37.52
C PRO A 836 15.65 30.15 -38.70
N SER A 837 14.40 29.70 -38.70
CA SER A 837 13.33 30.18 -39.55
C SER A 837 12.21 30.78 -38.71
N ASP A 838 11.29 31.50 -39.35
CA ASP A 838 10.19 32.21 -38.67
C ASP A 838 9.12 31.27 -38.05
N ASP A 839 9.36 29.95 -38.03
CA ASP A 839 8.52 28.91 -37.43
C ASP A 839 9.37 27.97 -36.52
N PRO A 840 9.39 28.21 -35.19
CA PRO A 840 10.11 27.34 -34.25
C PRO A 840 9.64 25.87 -34.27
N ALA A 841 8.38 25.60 -34.62
CA ALA A 841 7.86 24.24 -34.72
C ALA A 841 8.32 23.53 -36.00
N ARG A 842 8.71 24.28 -37.04
CA ARG A 842 9.42 23.75 -38.21
C ARG A 842 10.86 23.40 -37.88
N ASP A 843 11.57 24.27 -37.18
CA ASP A 843 12.98 24.05 -36.83
C ASP A 843 13.17 22.90 -35.86
N TYR A 844 12.31 22.77 -34.84
CA TYR A 844 12.28 21.61 -33.96
C TYR A 844 12.15 20.29 -34.74
N ARG A 845 11.27 20.24 -35.76
CA ARG A 845 11.14 19.07 -36.66
C ARG A 845 12.37 18.86 -37.56
N ARG A 846 13.10 19.92 -37.95
CA ARG A 846 14.36 19.79 -38.71
C ARG A 846 15.44 19.18 -37.82
N ILE A 847 15.60 19.66 -36.59
CA ILE A 847 16.55 19.14 -35.59
C ILE A 847 16.27 17.65 -35.31
N GLN A 848 15.01 17.28 -35.04
CA GLN A 848 14.62 15.88 -34.83
C GLN A 848 14.93 14.98 -36.04
N ARG A 849 14.65 15.45 -37.27
CA ARG A 849 14.96 14.69 -38.49
C ARG A 849 16.46 14.55 -38.73
N LEU A 850 17.27 15.54 -38.37
CA LEU A 850 18.73 15.49 -38.52
C LEU A 850 19.34 14.50 -37.53
N HIS A 851 19.01 14.60 -36.24
CA HIS A 851 19.43 13.62 -35.23
C HIS A 851 19.00 12.20 -35.62
N GLY A 852 17.73 12.02 -36.00
CA GLY A 852 17.21 10.76 -36.50
C GLY A 852 17.94 10.22 -37.74
N SER A 853 18.38 11.11 -38.64
CA SER A 853 19.16 10.71 -39.82
C SER A 853 20.57 10.25 -39.46
N PHE A 854 21.25 10.93 -38.53
CA PHE A 854 22.58 10.53 -38.06
C PHE A 854 22.56 9.15 -37.39
N ILE A 855 21.64 8.91 -36.45
CA ILE A 855 21.56 7.63 -35.72
C ILE A 855 21.02 6.47 -36.59
N SER A 856 20.46 6.76 -37.77
CA SER A 856 20.03 5.73 -38.74
C SER A 856 21.20 5.08 -39.50
N TYR A 857 22.40 5.67 -39.44
CA TYR A 857 23.62 5.13 -40.02
C TYR A 857 24.65 4.91 -38.90
N PRO A 858 24.61 3.79 -38.16
CA PRO A 858 25.49 3.59 -37.00
C PRO A 858 26.95 3.40 -37.43
N GLY A 859 27.89 3.99 -36.68
CA GLY A 859 29.31 3.96 -37.02
C GLY A 859 30.25 4.52 -35.95
N ARG A 860 31.40 5.05 -36.38
CA ARG A 860 32.49 5.56 -35.54
C ARG A 860 32.67 7.08 -35.57
N ASP A 861 31.98 7.76 -36.47
CA ASP A 861 32.04 9.21 -36.62
C ASP A 861 31.17 9.89 -35.56
N ARG A 862 31.53 11.12 -35.17
CA ARG A 862 30.77 11.96 -34.26
C ARG A 862 30.05 13.05 -35.03
N PHE A 863 28.91 13.52 -34.50
CA PHE A 863 28.16 14.61 -35.11
C PHE A 863 27.71 15.65 -34.06
N SER A 864 27.55 16.89 -34.53
CA SER A 864 27.09 18.03 -33.73
C SER A 864 26.18 18.93 -34.56
N LEU A 865 25.35 19.72 -33.87
CA LEU A 865 24.50 20.73 -34.49
C LEU A 865 24.90 22.11 -33.96
N LEU A 866 25.28 23.03 -34.86
CA LEU A 866 25.55 24.42 -34.53
C LEU A 866 24.33 25.27 -34.90
N ILE A 867 23.50 25.59 -33.91
CA ILE A 867 22.22 26.28 -34.08
C ILE A 867 22.40 27.75 -33.78
N PHE A 868 21.98 28.63 -34.69
CA PHE A 868 21.94 30.07 -34.45
C PHE A 868 20.56 30.51 -33.96
N GLU A 869 20.51 31.34 -32.92
CA GLU A 869 19.27 31.95 -32.41
C GLU A 869 19.59 33.33 -31.82
N ASN A 870 18.73 34.33 -32.06
CA ASN A 870 18.85 35.69 -31.50
C ASN A 870 20.23 36.37 -31.65
N GLY A 871 21.01 36.00 -32.69
CA GLY A 871 22.36 36.50 -32.95
C GLY A 871 23.51 35.70 -32.29
N HIS A 872 23.19 34.71 -31.46
CA HIS A 872 24.15 33.80 -30.82
C HIS A 872 24.19 32.43 -31.51
N GLY A 873 25.31 31.72 -31.37
CA GLY A 873 25.50 30.36 -31.88
C GLY A 873 25.65 29.36 -30.73
N HIS A 874 24.82 28.32 -30.73
CA HIS A 874 24.76 27.26 -29.74
C HIS A 874 25.23 25.95 -30.36
N LEU A 875 26.37 25.42 -29.88
CA LEU A 875 26.85 24.10 -30.28
C LEU A 875 26.18 23.03 -29.42
N ILE A 876 25.56 22.04 -30.06
CA ILE A 876 24.96 20.87 -29.43
C ILE A 876 25.74 19.63 -29.88
N GLU A 877 26.47 19.02 -28.95
CA GLU A 877 27.21 17.77 -29.17
C GLU A 877 26.40 16.56 -28.68
N PHE A 878 26.59 15.41 -29.34
CA PHE A 878 25.92 14.16 -29.03
C PHE A 878 26.96 13.11 -28.59
N PRO A 879 27.59 13.24 -27.41
CA PRO A 879 28.77 12.44 -27.04
C PRO A 879 28.51 10.92 -26.91
N ASN A 880 27.25 10.53 -26.78
CA ASN A 880 26.77 9.15 -26.61
C ASN A 880 26.20 8.52 -27.90
N ASP A 881 25.92 9.31 -28.93
CA ASP A 881 25.41 8.84 -30.21
C ASP A 881 26.54 8.94 -31.27
N THR A 882 26.69 7.94 -32.13
CA THR A 882 27.67 7.96 -33.23
C THR A 882 26.99 7.69 -34.58
N THR A 883 27.70 8.00 -35.66
CA THR A 883 27.21 7.86 -37.04
C THR A 883 28.29 7.25 -37.95
N HIS A 884 27.94 6.96 -39.20
CA HIS A 884 28.88 6.66 -40.28
C HIS A 884 28.61 7.62 -41.45
N PHE A 885 29.60 8.45 -41.79
CA PHE A 885 29.42 9.45 -42.84
C PHE A 885 29.59 8.88 -44.26
N CYS A 886 28.62 8.06 -44.67
CA CYS A 886 28.55 7.51 -46.02
C CYS A 886 27.95 8.50 -47.05
N ALA A 887 28.07 8.15 -48.34
CA ALA A 887 27.55 8.96 -49.43
C ALA A 887 26.02 9.20 -49.37
N GLU A 888 25.24 8.22 -48.87
CA GLU A 888 23.79 8.38 -48.70
C GLU A 888 23.44 9.40 -47.61
N LEU A 889 24.13 9.34 -46.46
CA LEU A 889 23.92 10.28 -45.37
C LEU A 889 24.33 11.70 -45.81
N ARG A 890 25.45 11.85 -46.53
CA ARG A 890 25.84 13.12 -47.15
C ARG A 890 24.75 13.66 -48.09
N GLY A 891 24.15 12.80 -48.92
CA GLY A 891 23.02 13.15 -49.78
C GLY A 891 21.81 13.66 -48.99
N LYS A 892 21.33 12.88 -48.02
CA LYS A 892 20.19 13.23 -47.15
C LYS A 892 20.43 14.55 -46.40
N LEU A 893 21.63 14.76 -45.85
CA LEU A 893 21.97 16.00 -45.16
C LEU A 893 21.99 17.18 -46.15
N LYS A 894 22.59 17.02 -47.34
CA LYS A 894 22.60 18.05 -48.39
C LYS A 894 21.18 18.48 -48.80
N ASP A 895 20.26 17.53 -48.97
CA ASP A 895 18.85 17.83 -49.30
C ASP A 895 18.11 18.54 -48.15
N MET A 896 18.54 18.37 -46.89
CA MET A 896 17.88 18.92 -45.72
C MET A 896 18.39 20.31 -45.28
N VAL A 897 19.69 20.57 -45.45
CA VAL A 897 20.37 21.79 -44.95
C VAL A 897 21.23 22.53 -45.97
N GLY A 898 21.49 21.98 -47.16
CA GLY A 898 22.49 22.52 -48.11
C GLY A 898 23.90 22.04 -47.79
N GLU A 899 24.75 21.90 -48.81
CA GLU A 899 26.11 21.37 -48.66
C GLU A 899 27.05 22.35 -47.96
N GLU A 900 26.80 23.65 -48.12
CA GLU A 900 27.54 24.75 -47.50
C GLU A 900 27.33 24.85 -45.97
N ASN A 901 26.32 24.16 -45.44
CA ASN A 901 26.02 24.09 -44.01
C ASN A 901 26.49 22.78 -43.35
N ILE A 902 27.24 21.93 -44.07
CA ILE A 902 27.85 20.71 -43.53
C ILE A 902 29.36 20.92 -43.44
N ARG A 903 29.93 20.79 -42.24
CA ARG A 903 31.38 20.75 -42.02
C ARG A 903 31.81 19.36 -41.57
N ILE A 904 33.00 18.97 -41.98
CA ILE A 904 33.59 17.66 -41.72
C ILE A 904 35.04 17.90 -41.34
N GLU A 905 35.41 17.57 -40.11
CA GLU A 905 36.75 17.83 -39.56
C GLU A 905 37.32 16.52 -38.98
N PRO A 906 38.59 16.16 -39.22
CA PRO A 906 39.16 14.91 -38.73
C PRO A 906 39.36 14.96 -37.21
N ILE A 907 39.01 13.88 -36.49
CA ILE A 907 39.20 13.82 -35.04
C ILE A 907 40.67 13.52 -34.74
N THR A 908 41.48 14.58 -34.59
CA THR A 908 42.82 14.49 -34.00
C THR A 908 42.69 14.37 -32.47
N TYR A 909 43.01 13.19 -31.95
CA TYR A 909 43.19 12.98 -30.51
C TYR A 909 44.40 13.78 -30.00
N GLN A 910 44.22 14.49 -28.89
CA GLN A 910 45.27 15.08 -28.04
C GLN A 910 45.29 14.37 -26.68
#